data_AF-A0A0C3S5Q3-F1
#
_entry.id   AF-A0A0C3S5Q3-F1
#
_cell.length_a   1.000
_cell.length_b   1.000
_cell.length_c   1.000
_cell.angle_alpha   90.00
_cell.angle_beta   90.00
_cell.angle_gamma   90.00
#
_symmetry.space_group_name_H-M   'P 1'
#
loop_
_entity.id
_entity.type
_entity.pdbx_description
1 polymer ?
#
loop_
_entity_poly.entity_id
_entity_poly.type
_entity_poly.pdbx_seq_one_letter_code
_entity_poly.pdbx_strand_id
1 'polypeptide(L)'
;MTHYNTPVSFDAFLRGGPRESYGRYEATRAESRVALEPIRLRNDDAGMPLIPQAEDAEVLHESNDVPDGGPRPAVKVPSSQVPYKSVPVAELHRTMSSVQRSVRAEDFLLPETPEGKRRSDLWSRVQRARTASGDLDETLFTMTPPPDAPSRTDPYRLQPPVEEGLNVRDMPLQLLHINPVTIPFELADKPCKDMTAAQLLAELNDIFGTQRTMESAPGPAGLEACLQEFIDDECDVGLAYGYLRRVWRSDAALSRFREDLAVLKDEDMALRRAAFDTDRVTKPQVPPRRVWDLYSNRVLPWYSLGFRNGHIPENVWAVSHSWVDRTERQYVRTPVNGCEWPVALPYVTTLHRVRIELLNMGAEYVFLDIVCNRQRDELSQANEFRREREWRIDVPTMGHVYRHSPCQITVIYFNGLGRPVDLLPNVFESEYHWFNRVWTLQEVNTHWLMGGLWAEFNADPKADGKRLLNLLHGTLKIVDGEPDILELLTAVKARPGSSAPVDQVAALGYLLQCETMPIYRAKMPAEEAWSLLIEDLRGVQRLHLLLSYAAPGTIDAWRPSWAQVMGQEPDRVLLTSQLSGALLVPYHLSFLNRYSAKLGYKHLSDVYFHRAVVVHGYRVERMEAESVSGKTHVTLSVTGRTPSQNIEIAMSGATTLTVGTEVVAVRIAGSGIGLIGELLGRRRVAADSAIVVRKIAVVMLPPSHSLGQPSEDVSSCVVYV
;
A
#
# COMPACT_ATOMS: atom_id res chain seq x y z
N MET A 1 -47.22 2.73 -6.67
CA MET A 1 -47.59 3.92 -7.45
C MET A 1 -47.74 5.11 -6.51
N THR A 2 -46.70 5.92 -6.42
CA THR A 2 -46.72 7.40 -6.27
C THR A 2 -45.25 7.81 -6.26
N HIS A 3 -44.85 8.45 -7.36
CA HIS A 3 -43.50 8.93 -7.61
C HIS A 3 -43.19 10.15 -6.73
N TYR A 4 -42.07 10.12 -6.02
CA TYR A 4 -41.32 11.34 -5.70
C TYR A 4 -40.09 11.37 -6.60
N ASN A 5 -40.29 11.77 -7.85
CA ASN A 5 -39.21 12.26 -8.70
C ASN A 5 -38.89 13.69 -8.25
N THR A 6 -37.95 13.84 -7.33
CA THR A 6 -37.18 15.08 -7.24
C THR A 6 -36.04 14.96 -8.26
N PRO A 7 -35.88 15.89 -9.21
CA PRO A 7 -34.73 15.86 -10.10
C PRO A 7 -33.48 16.02 -9.25
N VAL A 8 -32.67 14.97 -9.19
CA VAL A 8 -31.29 15.07 -8.69
C VAL A 8 -30.58 15.96 -9.69
N SER A 9 -30.02 17.09 -9.22
CA SER A 9 -29.22 17.98 -10.08
C SER A 9 -28.09 17.18 -10.71
N PHE A 10 -27.77 17.49 -11.97
CA PHE A 10 -26.72 16.82 -12.71
C PHE A 10 -25.35 16.98 -11.97
N ASP A 11 -25.22 17.97 -11.10
CA ASP A 11 -24.06 18.18 -10.21
C ASP A 11 -23.90 17.04 -9.19
N ALA A 12 -25.01 16.62 -8.56
CA ALA A 12 -25.03 15.42 -7.72
C ALA A 12 -24.88 14.14 -8.56
N PHE A 13 -25.24 14.20 -9.84
CA PHE A 13 -24.97 13.15 -10.81
C PHE A 13 -23.47 13.03 -11.18
N LEU A 14 -22.74 14.14 -11.39
CA LEU A 14 -21.34 14.17 -11.80
C LEU A 14 -20.37 14.07 -10.61
N ARG A 15 -20.62 14.76 -9.48
CA ARG A 15 -19.70 14.87 -8.32
C ARG A 15 -19.83 13.75 -7.26
N GLY A 16 -20.58 12.69 -7.57
CA GLY A 16 -20.57 11.46 -6.76
C GLY A 16 -21.14 11.57 -5.35
N GLY A 17 -22.26 12.28 -5.15
CA GLY A 17 -22.94 12.33 -3.85
C GLY A 17 -24.38 11.79 -3.89
N PRO A 18 -24.76 10.81 -3.06
CA PRO A 18 -26.12 10.70 -2.57
C PRO A 18 -26.29 11.63 -1.36
N ARG A 19 -27.25 12.56 -1.41
CA ARG A 19 -27.99 12.95 -0.20
C ARG A 19 -28.97 11.81 0.08
N GLU A 20 -28.53 10.78 0.79
CA GLU A 20 -29.44 9.79 1.39
C GLU A 20 -29.59 10.10 2.87
N SER A 21 -30.77 10.60 3.23
CA SER A 21 -31.27 10.62 4.59
C SER A 21 -31.52 9.19 5.05
N TYR A 22 -30.57 8.57 5.74
CA TYR A 22 -30.83 7.35 6.49
C TYR A 22 -31.45 7.70 7.84
N GLY A 23 -32.69 7.24 8.01
CA GLY A 23 -33.47 7.38 9.24
C GLY A 23 -32.76 6.75 10.44
N ARG A 24 -33.06 7.32 11.62
CA ARG A 24 -32.73 6.74 12.92
C ARG A 24 -33.11 5.26 12.95
N TYR A 25 -32.12 4.39 13.12
CA TYR A 25 -32.36 3.08 13.70
C TYR A 25 -32.59 3.28 15.20
N GLU A 26 -33.84 3.50 15.59
CA GLU A 26 -34.30 3.25 16.95
C GLU A 26 -34.34 1.74 17.16
N ALA A 27 -33.59 1.28 18.15
CA ALA A 27 -33.58 -0.11 18.58
C ALA A 27 -34.92 -0.47 19.21
N THR A 28 -35.80 -1.16 18.47
CA THR A 28 -36.94 -1.87 19.04
C THR A 28 -36.43 -3.12 19.75
N ARG A 29 -36.11 -2.96 21.04
CA ARG A 29 -35.86 -4.08 21.96
C ARG A 29 -37.22 -4.64 22.38
N ALA A 30 -37.64 -5.72 21.74
CA ALA A 30 -38.81 -6.48 22.16
C ALA A 30 -38.54 -7.11 23.53
N GLU A 31 -39.44 -6.83 24.46
CA GLU A 31 -39.47 -7.33 25.82
C GLU A 31 -39.70 -8.85 25.82
N SER A 32 -38.95 -9.57 26.67
CA SER A 32 -39.36 -10.88 27.16
C SER A 32 -38.95 -10.96 28.62
N ARG A 33 -39.93 -10.65 29.48
CA ARG A 33 -39.91 -10.87 30.92
C ARG A 33 -39.92 -12.38 31.20
N VAL A 34 -38.92 -12.87 31.91
CA VAL A 34 -39.09 -14.01 32.82
C VAL A 34 -38.46 -13.60 34.15
N ALA A 35 -39.29 -13.62 35.19
CA ALA A 35 -38.97 -13.22 36.54
C ALA A 35 -38.22 -14.33 37.29
N LEU A 36 -37.20 -13.96 38.08
CA LEU A 36 -36.83 -14.64 39.32
C LEU A 36 -36.31 -13.59 40.33
N GLU A 37 -36.78 -13.73 41.57
CA GLU A 37 -36.71 -12.80 42.71
C GLU A 37 -35.33 -12.74 43.43
N PRO A 38 -35.11 -11.77 44.34
CA PRO A 38 -33.80 -11.26 44.73
C PRO A 38 -33.23 -11.89 46.01
N ILE A 39 -31.89 -11.93 46.11
CA ILE A 39 -31.17 -12.13 47.37
C ILE A 39 -30.24 -10.93 47.61
N ARG A 40 -30.34 -10.37 48.81
CA ARG A 40 -29.65 -9.19 49.34
C ARG A 40 -28.22 -9.48 49.82
N LEU A 41 -27.50 -8.36 50.06
CA LEU A 41 -26.30 -8.13 50.89
C LEU A 41 -24.99 -8.15 50.08
N ARG A 42 -24.05 -7.20 50.20
CA ARG A 42 -23.81 -6.09 51.13
C ARG A 42 -22.82 -5.12 50.46
N ASN A 43 -22.95 -3.83 50.75
CA ASN A 43 -21.88 -2.83 50.56
C ASN A 43 -20.67 -3.21 51.42
N ASP A 44 -19.46 -2.90 50.94
CA ASP A 44 -18.42 -2.24 51.73
C ASP A 44 -17.38 -1.60 50.79
N ASP A 45 -16.77 -0.54 51.31
CA ASP A 45 -16.14 0.59 50.65
C ASP A 45 -14.70 0.40 50.11
N ALA A 46 -14.33 1.42 49.32
CA ALA A 46 -13.04 2.14 49.30
C ALA A 46 -11.97 1.72 48.26
N GLY A 47 -11.55 2.71 47.47
CA GLY A 47 -10.17 2.76 46.97
C GLY A 47 -9.91 3.30 45.56
N MET A 48 -10.55 4.40 45.13
CA MET A 48 -10.02 5.22 44.01
C MET A 48 -8.86 6.10 44.49
N PRO A 49 -7.79 6.27 43.70
CA PRO A 49 -7.09 7.54 43.68
C PRO A 49 -7.12 8.21 42.31
N LEU A 50 -7.25 9.53 42.41
CA LEU A 50 -7.43 10.53 41.39
C LEU A 50 -6.18 10.72 40.52
N ILE A 51 -6.45 11.02 39.25
CA ILE A 51 -5.56 11.65 38.27
C ILE A 51 -5.26 13.09 38.71
N PRO A 52 -4.02 13.59 38.60
CA PRO A 52 -3.77 15.02 38.46
C PRO A 52 -3.45 15.38 37.00
N GLN A 53 -4.20 16.33 36.45
CA GLN A 53 -3.80 17.19 35.35
C GLN A 53 -3.07 18.42 35.89
N ALA A 54 -2.02 18.87 35.20
CA ALA A 54 -1.54 20.26 35.03
C ALA A 54 -0.19 20.16 34.27
N GLU A 55 -0.09 20.62 33.03
CA GLU A 55 0.16 22.01 32.59
C GLU A 55 1.63 22.47 32.71
N ASP A 56 2.08 23.00 31.57
CA ASP A 56 3.10 24.02 31.32
C ASP A 56 4.59 23.70 31.16
N ALA A 57 5.15 24.51 30.24
CA ALA A 57 6.41 24.45 29.54
C ALA A 57 7.58 25.01 30.35
N GLU A 58 8.81 24.62 29.97
CA GLU A 58 9.96 25.52 29.69
C GLU A 58 11.17 24.67 29.22
N VAL A 59 11.65 24.86 27.99
CA VAL A 59 12.89 25.62 27.64
C VAL A 59 14.12 25.15 28.41
N LEU A 60 15.06 24.48 27.73
CA LEU A 60 16.49 24.56 28.04
C LEU A 60 17.35 24.34 26.79
N HIS A 61 18.26 25.30 26.58
CA HIS A 61 19.39 25.28 25.66
C HIS A 61 20.35 24.13 25.98
N GLU A 62 20.91 23.48 24.95
CA GLU A 62 22.19 22.80 25.08
C GLU A 62 23.17 23.15 23.96
N SER A 63 24.34 23.55 24.43
CA SER A 63 25.52 24.03 23.76
C SER A 63 26.40 22.90 23.23
N ASN A 64 27.11 23.20 22.15
CA ASN A 64 28.26 22.46 21.64
C ASN A 64 29.29 22.14 22.74
N ASP A 65 29.84 20.92 22.73
CA ASP A 65 31.27 20.73 22.92
C ASP A 65 31.76 19.37 22.37
N VAL A 66 32.85 19.45 21.62
CA VAL A 66 33.68 18.35 21.10
C VAL A 66 34.80 18.08 22.11
N PRO A 67 35.31 16.83 22.23
CA PRO A 67 36.75 16.71 21.99
C PRO A 67 37.20 15.44 21.25
N ASP A 68 38.39 15.65 20.71
CA ASP A 68 39.25 14.95 19.76
C ASP A 68 39.96 13.68 20.30
N GLY A 69 40.28 12.76 19.39
CA GLY A 69 41.59 12.11 19.22
C GLY A 69 42.19 11.17 20.30
N GLY A 70 42.41 9.89 19.94
CA GLY A 70 43.53 9.10 20.50
C GLY A 70 43.47 7.57 20.30
N PRO A 71 44.60 6.84 20.14
CA PRO A 71 44.70 5.72 19.20
C PRO A 71 44.67 4.28 19.80
N ARG A 72 44.42 3.31 18.91
CA ARG A 72 44.46 1.84 19.10
C ARG A 72 45.84 1.29 19.48
N PRO A 73 45.89 0.08 20.08
CA PRO A 73 46.97 -0.87 19.83
C PRO A 73 46.48 -2.19 19.20
N ALA A 74 47.32 -2.74 18.32
CA ALA A 74 47.17 -4.01 17.63
C ALA A 74 47.75 -5.16 18.46
N VAL A 75 47.14 -6.36 18.39
CA VAL A 75 47.74 -7.61 18.88
C VAL A 75 47.49 -8.74 17.87
N LYS A 76 48.58 -9.43 17.52
CA LYS A 76 48.72 -10.57 16.60
C LYS A 76 48.24 -11.88 17.23
N VAL A 77 47.72 -12.81 16.42
CA VAL A 77 47.60 -14.25 16.74
C VAL A 77 48.04 -15.08 15.51
N PRO A 78 48.72 -16.23 15.69
CA PRO A 78 49.57 -16.84 14.66
C PRO A 78 48.90 -17.94 13.84
N SER A 79 49.59 -18.29 12.76
CA SER A 79 49.31 -19.28 11.74
C SER A 79 49.44 -20.75 12.17
N SER A 80 48.57 -21.62 11.67
CA SER A 80 48.91 -23.00 11.30
C SER A 80 48.17 -23.43 10.02
N GLN A 81 48.95 -23.78 8.99
CA GLN A 81 48.55 -24.50 7.77
C GLN A 81 48.38 -26.00 8.13
N VAL A 82 47.62 -26.85 7.41
CA VAL A 82 47.85 -27.43 6.07
C VAL A 82 46.53 -28.12 5.55
N PRO A 83 46.46 -28.76 4.35
CA PRO A 83 46.08 -28.23 3.04
C PRO A 83 44.79 -28.83 2.46
N TYR A 84 44.08 -28.12 1.57
CA TYR A 84 43.39 -28.79 0.45
C TYR A 84 43.45 -27.95 -0.84
N LYS A 85 43.73 -28.68 -1.91
CA LYS A 85 44.06 -28.36 -3.30
C LYS A 85 43.51 -27.05 -3.91
N SER A 86 44.45 -26.38 -4.59
CA SER A 86 44.35 -25.17 -5.39
C SER A 86 43.52 -25.29 -6.67
N VAL A 87 42.61 -24.34 -6.87
CA VAL A 87 42.26 -23.78 -8.19
C VAL A 87 42.74 -22.31 -8.17
N PRO A 88 43.33 -21.75 -9.24
CA PRO A 88 44.11 -20.51 -9.14
C PRO A 88 43.25 -19.28 -8.80
N VAL A 89 43.45 -18.74 -7.60
CA VAL A 89 42.85 -17.50 -7.06
C VAL A 89 43.38 -16.22 -7.76
N ALA A 90 44.22 -16.37 -8.79
CA ALA A 90 44.82 -15.26 -9.52
C ALA A 90 43.86 -14.57 -10.52
N GLU A 91 42.69 -15.14 -10.81
CA GLU A 91 41.72 -14.58 -11.78
C GLU A 91 40.48 -13.93 -11.13
N LEU A 92 40.29 -14.08 -9.81
CA LEU A 92 39.20 -13.42 -9.06
C LEU A 92 39.65 -12.17 -8.27
N HIS A 93 40.94 -12.03 -7.96
CA HIS A 93 41.46 -10.87 -7.22
C HIS A 93 41.92 -9.70 -8.12
N ARG A 94 41.92 -9.86 -9.44
CA ARG A 94 42.12 -8.74 -10.40
C ARG A 94 40.84 -8.00 -10.76
N THR A 95 39.68 -8.43 -10.26
CA THR A 95 38.37 -7.82 -10.57
C THR A 95 37.74 -7.10 -9.38
N MET A 96 38.46 -6.90 -8.27
CA MET A 96 37.95 -6.21 -7.08
C MET A 96 38.84 -5.08 -6.54
N SER A 97 39.79 -4.57 -7.32
CA SER A 97 40.47 -3.30 -7.01
C SER A 97 40.92 -2.57 -8.28
N SER A 98 40.52 -1.30 -8.40
CA SER A 98 40.46 -0.46 -9.62
C SER A 98 39.36 -0.96 -10.58
N VAL A 99 38.15 -0.42 -10.58
CA VAL A 99 37.76 0.93 -11.00
C VAL A 99 36.43 1.23 -10.30
N GLN A 100 36.33 2.30 -9.50
CA GLN A 100 35.05 2.97 -9.27
C GLN A 100 34.60 3.51 -10.63
N ARG A 101 33.94 2.69 -11.44
CA ARG A 101 33.25 3.19 -12.63
C ARG A 101 32.04 3.92 -12.08
N SER A 102 32.01 5.24 -12.24
CA SER A 102 30.78 6.02 -12.07
C SER A 102 29.71 5.34 -12.92
N VAL A 103 28.58 4.99 -12.31
CA VAL A 103 27.40 4.56 -13.06
C VAL A 103 27.03 5.71 -13.99
N ARG A 104 27.03 5.47 -15.29
CA ARG A 104 26.65 6.48 -16.28
C ARG A 104 25.13 6.62 -16.28
N ALA A 105 24.62 7.78 -16.69
CA ALA A 105 23.19 7.96 -16.91
C ALA A 105 22.61 6.86 -17.85
N GLU A 106 23.43 6.35 -18.77
CA GLU A 106 23.13 5.25 -19.69
C GLU A 106 22.79 3.91 -19.00
N ASP A 107 23.33 3.65 -17.81
CA ASP A 107 23.08 2.41 -17.06
C ASP A 107 21.63 2.35 -16.51
N PHE A 108 20.94 3.50 -16.42
CA PHE A 108 19.52 3.58 -16.06
C PHE A 108 18.58 3.25 -17.23
N LEU A 109 19.12 3.14 -18.45
CA LEU A 109 18.35 3.24 -19.70
C LEU A 109 18.45 1.99 -20.58
N LEU A 110 18.91 0.87 -20.02
CA LEU A 110 19.16 -0.39 -20.76
C LEU A 110 17.96 -0.72 -21.69
N PRO A 111 18.15 -0.71 -23.03
CA PRO A 111 17.05 -0.68 -24.00
C PRO A 111 16.46 -2.06 -24.32
N GLU A 112 16.76 -3.09 -23.53
CA GLU A 112 16.37 -4.47 -23.82
C GLU A 112 14.85 -4.72 -23.67
N THR A 113 14.13 -3.80 -23.03
CA THR A 113 12.65 -3.82 -22.92
C THR A 113 12.02 -2.57 -23.56
N PRO A 114 10.73 -2.60 -23.95
CA PRO A 114 10.02 -1.42 -24.44
C PRO A 114 10.12 -0.21 -23.49
N GLU A 115 10.09 -0.45 -22.18
CA GLU A 115 10.20 0.54 -21.12
C GLU A 115 11.63 1.06 -20.99
N GLY A 116 12.63 0.18 -21.17
CA GLY A 116 14.03 0.55 -21.30
C GLY A 116 14.26 1.52 -22.47
N LYS A 117 13.65 1.22 -23.63
CA LYS A 117 13.67 2.10 -24.80
C LYS A 117 13.00 3.45 -24.50
N ARG A 118 11.82 3.46 -23.87
CA ARG A 118 11.14 4.71 -23.46
C ARG A 118 12.01 5.55 -22.54
N ARG A 119 12.68 4.94 -21.55
CA ARG A 119 13.62 5.64 -20.66
C ARG A 119 14.76 6.27 -21.47
N SER A 120 15.39 5.50 -22.38
CA SER A 120 16.43 5.99 -23.29
C SER A 120 15.96 7.18 -24.14
N ASP A 121 14.77 7.09 -24.73
CA ASP A 121 14.21 8.13 -25.60
C ASP A 121 13.93 9.42 -24.82
N LEU A 122 13.37 9.31 -23.60
CA LEU A 122 13.15 10.46 -22.71
C LEU A 122 14.45 11.14 -22.32
N TRP A 123 15.49 10.37 -21.99
CA TRP A 123 16.79 10.92 -21.67
C TRP A 123 17.42 11.66 -22.85
N SER A 124 17.40 11.05 -24.04
CA SER A 124 17.87 11.67 -25.28
C SER A 124 17.14 12.98 -25.56
N ARG A 125 15.82 13.02 -25.30
CA ARG A 125 15.02 14.24 -25.42
C ARG A 125 15.48 15.33 -24.46
N VAL A 126 15.72 15.00 -23.19
CA VAL A 126 16.22 15.96 -22.18
C VAL A 126 17.59 16.52 -22.56
N GLN A 127 18.51 15.66 -23.01
CA GLN A 127 19.86 16.09 -23.44
C GLN A 127 19.85 17.03 -24.64
N ARG A 128 18.90 16.86 -25.55
CA ARG A 128 18.77 17.63 -26.79
C ARG A 128 17.74 18.74 -26.72
N ALA A 129 17.14 18.95 -25.55
CA ALA A 129 15.99 19.84 -25.41
C ALA A 129 16.32 21.30 -25.73
N ARG A 130 17.58 21.70 -25.65
CA ARG A 130 18.05 23.05 -25.92
C ARG A 130 18.79 23.11 -27.26
N THR A 131 18.49 24.12 -28.06
CA THR A 131 19.22 24.44 -29.30
C THR A 131 20.60 25.03 -28.99
N ALA A 132 21.43 25.24 -30.02
CA ALA A 132 22.71 25.93 -29.86
C ALA A 132 22.57 27.38 -29.35
N SER A 133 21.41 28.01 -29.50
CA SER A 133 21.10 29.34 -28.94
C SER A 133 20.64 29.30 -27.48
N GLY A 134 20.38 28.11 -26.92
CA GLY A 134 19.85 27.93 -25.56
C GLY A 134 18.32 27.92 -25.46
N ASP A 135 17.61 28.06 -26.59
CA ASP A 135 16.15 27.99 -26.65
C ASP A 135 15.63 26.55 -26.61
N LEU A 136 14.38 26.33 -26.20
CA LEU A 136 13.77 24.99 -26.28
C LEU A 136 13.54 24.57 -27.73
N ASP A 137 13.99 23.38 -28.10
CA ASP A 137 13.69 22.77 -29.40
C ASP A 137 12.23 22.28 -29.43
N GLU A 138 11.35 23.11 -29.98
CA GLU A 138 9.90 22.85 -30.04
C GLU A 138 9.56 21.55 -30.77
N THR A 139 10.41 21.10 -31.69
CA THR A 139 10.17 19.88 -32.47
C THR A 139 10.16 18.64 -31.57
N LEU A 140 10.92 18.66 -30.47
CA LEU A 140 10.99 17.58 -29.50
C LEU A 140 9.77 17.53 -28.56
N PHE A 141 9.04 18.64 -28.45
CA PHE A 141 7.87 18.80 -27.56
C PHE A 141 6.54 18.86 -28.34
N THR A 142 6.60 18.73 -29.66
CA THR A 142 5.43 18.60 -30.52
C THR A 142 5.04 17.13 -30.65
N MET A 143 3.94 16.76 -30.00
CA MET A 143 3.48 15.37 -29.96
C MET A 143 2.54 15.07 -31.13
N THR A 144 2.73 13.90 -31.74
CA THR A 144 1.80 13.41 -32.75
C THR A 144 0.45 13.12 -32.08
N PRO A 145 -0.66 13.65 -32.61
CA PRO A 145 -1.98 13.30 -32.12
C PRO A 145 -2.24 11.78 -32.20
N PRO A 146 -3.04 11.20 -31.28
CA PRO A 146 -3.57 9.85 -31.45
C PRO A 146 -4.23 9.65 -32.83
N PRO A 147 -4.27 8.43 -33.40
CA PRO A 147 -4.97 8.16 -34.66
C PRO A 147 -6.46 8.58 -34.62
N ASP A 148 -7.04 8.53 -33.43
CA ASP A 148 -8.37 8.99 -33.07
C ASP A 148 -8.32 10.39 -32.41
N ALA A 149 -7.44 11.27 -32.85
CA ALA A 149 -7.41 12.66 -32.41
C ALA A 149 -8.35 13.56 -33.22
N PRO A 150 -8.86 14.66 -32.63
CA PRO A 150 -9.67 15.63 -33.35
C PRO A 150 -8.96 16.16 -34.60
N SER A 151 -9.74 16.54 -35.62
CA SER A 151 -9.25 17.00 -36.93
C SER A 151 -8.64 18.41 -36.90
N ARG A 152 -8.47 18.98 -35.71
CA ARG A 152 -7.87 20.29 -35.51
C ARG A 152 -6.41 20.25 -35.99
N THR A 153 -6.07 21.16 -36.91
CA THR A 153 -4.71 21.29 -37.45
C THR A 153 -3.80 22.17 -36.60
N ASP A 154 -4.39 23.11 -35.86
CA ASP A 154 -3.63 24.13 -35.11
C ASP A 154 -3.37 23.63 -33.69
N PRO A 155 -2.11 23.32 -33.32
CA PRO A 155 -1.82 22.75 -32.02
C PRO A 155 -1.95 23.77 -30.89
N TYR A 156 -2.36 23.31 -29.71
CA TYR A 156 -2.24 24.10 -28.50
C TYR A 156 -0.79 24.09 -28.01
N ARG A 157 -0.36 25.21 -27.44
CA ARG A 157 0.92 25.36 -26.77
C ARG A 157 0.69 25.49 -25.27
N LEU A 158 1.19 24.52 -24.50
CA LEU A 158 1.14 24.54 -23.05
C LEU A 158 2.50 24.95 -22.51
N GLN A 159 2.50 25.95 -21.63
CA GLN A 159 3.64 26.40 -20.86
C GLN A 159 3.19 26.62 -19.41
N PRO A 160 4.07 26.43 -18.42
CA PRO A 160 3.73 26.81 -17.06
C PRO A 160 3.49 28.33 -16.98
N PRO A 161 2.54 28.78 -16.15
CA PRO A 161 2.30 30.22 -15.94
C PRO A 161 3.57 30.91 -15.43
N VAL A 162 3.62 32.25 -15.54
CA VAL A 162 4.75 33.02 -14.99
C VAL A 162 4.76 32.85 -13.48
N GLU A 163 5.80 32.19 -13.00
CA GLU A 163 5.96 31.75 -11.62
C GLU A 163 7.03 32.63 -10.95
N GLU A 164 6.68 33.86 -10.59
CA GLU A 164 7.60 34.79 -9.92
C GLU A 164 8.12 34.19 -8.59
N GLY A 165 9.44 34.19 -8.41
CA GLY A 165 10.10 33.70 -7.18
C GLY A 165 10.33 32.19 -7.09
N LEU A 166 9.85 31.41 -8.06
CA LEU A 166 10.08 29.96 -8.14
C LEU A 166 11.46 29.66 -8.75
N ASN A 167 12.43 29.33 -7.89
CA ASN A 167 13.77 28.92 -8.32
C ASN A 167 13.76 27.42 -8.71
N VAL A 168 13.34 27.14 -9.95
CA VAL A 168 13.20 25.77 -10.47
C VAL A 168 14.39 25.44 -11.38
N ARG A 169 14.99 24.26 -11.22
CA ARG A 169 16.01 23.76 -12.15
C ARG A 169 15.44 23.63 -13.57
N ASP A 170 16.28 23.75 -14.59
CA ASP A 170 15.88 23.51 -15.98
C ASP A 170 15.53 22.03 -16.18
N MET A 171 14.23 21.73 -16.11
CA MET A 171 13.63 20.42 -16.38
C MET A 171 12.83 20.53 -17.68
N PRO A 172 13.43 20.26 -18.85
CA PRO A 172 12.81 20.63 -20.12
C PRO A 172 11.46 19.96 -20.37
N LEU A 173 11.25 18.75 -19.84
CA LEU A 173 9.97 18.04 -19.92
C LEU A 173 8.82 18.80 -19.23
N GLN A 174 9.08 19.74 -18.32
CA GLN A 174 8.05 20.52 -17.61
C GLN A 174 7.73 21.87 -18.25
N LEU A 175 8.42 22.26 -19.33
CA LEU A 175 8.42 23.65 -19.81
C LEU A 175 7.55 23.92 -21.04
N LEU A 176 7.40 22.93 -21.92
CA LEU A 176 6.67 23.08 -23.17
C LEU A 176 6.02 21.77 -23.57
N HIS A 177 4.75 21.84 -23.98
CA HIS A 177 4.07 20.75 -24.66
C HIS A 177 3.21 21.31 -25.78
N ILE A 178 3.30 20.70 -26.97
CA ILE A 178 2.56 21.15 -28.16
C ILE A 178 1.74 19.98 -28.69
N ASN A 179 0.42 20.12 -28.70
CA ASN A 179 -0.50 19.07 -29.14
C ASN A 179 -1.89 19.66 -29.52
N PRO A 180 -2.54 19.21 -30.61
CA PRO A 180 -3.86 19.71 -31.02
C PRO A 180 -5.04 19.30 -30.14
N VAL A 181 -4.86 18.35 -29.23
CA VAL A 181 -5.95 17.77 -28.42
C VAL A 181 -5.86 18.15 -26.94
N THR A 182 -4.80 18.83 -26.54
CA THR A 182 -4.49 19.09 -25.13
C THR A 182 -4.77 20.55 -24.82
N ILE A 183 -5.91 20.86 -24.20
CA ILE A 183 -6.33 22.26 -24.02
C ILE A 183 -5.49 22.99 -22.95
N PRO A 184 -5.16 24.28 -23.15
CA PRO A 184 -4.48 25.09 -22.15
C PRO A 184 -5.40 25.30 -20.93
N PHE A 185 -4.81 25.63 -19.77
CA PHE A 185 -5.59 25.70 -18.53
C PHE A 185 -6.57 26.88 -18.53
N GLU A 186 -6.22 27.98 -19.21
CA GLU A 186 -7.07 29.16 -19.38
C GLU A 186 -8.37 28.82 -20.12
N LEU A 187 -8.29 27.91 -21.11
CA LEU A 187 -9.47 27.40 -21.81
C LEU A 187 -10.22 26.40 -20.94
N ALA A 188 -9.50 25.48 -20.28
CA ALA A 188 -10.12 24.48 -19.40
C ALA A 188 -10.91 25.11 -18.25
N ASP A 189 -10.37 26.17 -17.65
CA ASP A 189 -10.91 26.86 -16.48
C ASP A 189 -12.03 27.87 -16.82
N LYS A 190 -12.37 28.03 -18.11
CA LYS A 190 -13.44 28.90 -18.56
C LYS A 190 -14.80 28.36 -18.07
N PRO A 191 -15.57 29.12 -17.28
CA PRO A 191 -16.84 28.64 -16.75
C PRO A 191 -17.91 28.55 -17.84
N CYS A 192 -18.68 27.46 -17.85
CA CYS A 192 -19.79 27.26 -18.79
C CYS A 192 -21.02 28.09 -18.41
N LYS A 193 -21.21 28.44 -17.14
CA LYS A 193 -22.40 29.16 -16.66
C LYS A 193 -22.64 30.52 -17.33
N ASP A 194 -21.58 31.13 -17.86
CA ASP A 194 -21.63 32.40 -18.56
C ASP A 194 -21.83 32.23 -20.09
N MET A 195 -22.07 31.00 -20.55
CA MET A 195 -22.28 30.64 -21.94
C MET A 195 -23.73 30.22 -22.20
N THR A 196 -24.17 30.41 -23.43
CA THR A 196 -25.30 29.68 -24.01
C THR A 196 -24.85 28.31 -24.51
N ALA A 197 -25.78 27.36 -24.67
CA ALA A 197 -25.47 26.06 -25.26
C ALA A 197 -24.79 26.20 -26.64
N ALA A 198 -25.19 27.17 -27.45
CA ALA A 198 -24.59 27.46 -28.76
C ALA A 198 -23.13 27.93 -28.66
N GLN A 199 -22.81 28.76 -27.66
CA GLN A 199 -21.43 29.18 -27.40
C GLN A 199 -20.57 28.00 -26.92
N LEU A 200 -21.07 27.18 -26.00
CA LEU A 200 -20.36 25.98 -25.54
C LEU A 200 -20.14 24.98 -26.70
N LEU A 201 -21.13 24.79 -27.57
CA LEU A 201 -20.98 23.98 -28.77
C LEU A 201 -19.90 24.52 -29.70
N ALA A 202 -19.82 25.85 -29.89
CA ALA A 202 -18.79 26.46 -30.71
C ALA A 202 -17.38 26.24 -30.14
N GLU A 203 -17.21 26.38 -28.82
CA GLU A 203 -15.94 26.09 -28.14
C GLU A 203 -15.54 24.61 -28.30
N LEU A 204 -16.48 23.68 -28.07
CA LEU A 204 -16.20 22.26 -28.24
C LEU A 204 -15.89 21.92 -29.70
N ASN A 205 -16.62 22.49 -30.66
CA ASN A 205 -16.31 22.33 -32.08
C ASN A 205 -14.92 22.82 -32.44
N ASP A 206 -14.47 23.95 -31.88
CA ASP A 206 -13.11 24.46 -32.08
C ASP A 206 -12.05 23.51 -31.47
N ILE A 207 -12.27 23.04 -30.24
CA ILE A 207 -11.39 22.08 -29.58
C ILE A 207 -11.31 20.77 -30.36
N PHE A 208 -12.45 20.24 -30.82
CA PHE A 208 -12.51 18.99 -31.56
C PHE A 208 -12.22 19.13 -33.06
N GLY A 209 -12.07 20.34 -33.57
CA GLY A 209 -11.96 20.60 -35.02
C GLY A 209 -13.15 20.07 -35.82
N THR A 210 -14.36 20.14 -35.25
CA THR A 210 -15.62 19.66 -35.85
C THR A 210 -16.57 20.80 -36.19
N GLN A 211 -17.65 20.51 -36.94
CA GLN A 211 -18.71 21.46 -37.28
C GLN A 211 -20.09 20.89 -36.92
N ARG A 212 -20.24 20.40 -35.68
CA ARG A 212 -21.51 19.87 -35.20
C ARG A 212 -22.53 20.99 -35.02
N THR A 213 -23.79 20.67 -35.31
CA THR A 213 -24.96 21.50 -35.02
C THR A 213 -25.74 20.90 -33.85
N MET A 214 -26.73 21.63 -33.32
CA MET A 214 -27.58 21.13 -32.23
C MET A 214 -28.34 19.85 -32.61
N GLU A 215 -28.62 19.66 -33.89
CA GLU A 215 -29.33 18.52 -34.44
C GLU A 215 -28.43 17.31 -34.69
N SER A 216 -27.11 17.43 -34.52
CA SER A 216 -26.15 16.37 -34.87
C SER A 216 -26.21 15.12 -33.97
N ALA A 217 -26.95 15.16 -32.86
CA ALA A 217 -27.21 14.00 -32.01
C ALA A 217 -28.71 13.89 -31.71
N PRO A 218 -29.53 13.37 -32.66
CA PRO A 218 -30.94 13.16 -32.42
C PRO A 218 -31.10 12.01 -31.43
N GLY A 219 -31.58 12.33 -30.24
CA GLY A 219 -31.82 11.42 -29.12
C GLY A 219 -32.88 12.00 -28.19
N PRO A 220 -33.32 11.28 -27.14
CA PRO A 220 -34.45 11.70 -26.29
C PRO A 220 -34.28 13.08 -25.64
N ALA A 221 -33.04 13.55 -25.47
CA ALA A 221 -32.72 14.89 -24.96
C ALA A 221 -32.02 15.83 -25.96
N GLY A 222 -31.37 15.29 -27.01
CA GLY A 222 -30.58 16.08 -27.96
C GLY A 222 -29.27 16.65 -27.41
N LEU A 223 -28.38 17.13 -28.28
CA LEU A 223 -27.09 17.73 -27.91
C LEU A 223 -27.28 19.02 -27.09
N GLU A 224 -28.28 19.83 -27.43
CA GLU A 224 -28.57 21.09 -26.73
C GLU A 224 -28.84 20.87 -25.23
N ALA A 225 -29.72 19.93 -24.87
CA ALA A 225 -30.00 19.64 -23.46
C ALA A 225 -28.77 19.07 -22.74
N CYS A 226 -27.96 18.26 -23.42
CA CYS A 226 -26.70 17.75 -22.85
C CYS A 226 -25.73 18.90 -22.52
N LEU A 227 -25.62 19.90 -23.41
CA LEU A 227 -24.76 21.07 -23.17
C LEU A 227 -25.35 21.98 -22.09
N GLN A 228 -26.68 22.14 -22.08
CA GLN A 228 -27.39 22.91 -21.06
C GLN A 228 -27.16 22.34 -19.66
N GLU A 229 -27.06 21.03 -19.51
CA GLU A 229 -26.76 20.40 -18.23
C GLU A 229 -25.38 20.77 -17.67
N PHE A 230 -24.33 20.84 -18.52
CA PHE A 230 -23.03 21.33 -18.08
C PHE A 230 -23.07 22.81 -17.66
N ILE A 231 -23.92 23.61 -18.29
CA ILE A 231 -24.11 25.03 -17.96
C ILE A 231 -24.85 25.16 -16.62
N ASP A 232 -25.95 24.45 -16.46
CA ASP A 232 -26.82 24.48 -15.27
C ASP A 232 -26.09 24.00 -14.01
N ASP A 233 -25.15 23.05 -14.16
CA ASP A 233 -24.30 22.55 -13.08
C ASP A 233 -23.07 23.42 -12.79
N GLU A 234 -22.95 24.57 -13.46
CA GLU A 234 -21.79 25.45 -13.36
C GLU A 234 -20.46 24.74 -13.62
N CYS A 235 -20.44 23.80 -14.58
CA CYS A 235 -19.21 23.16 -15.03
C CYS A 235 -18.30 24.16 -15.75
N ASP A 236 -17.06 23.77 -15.98
CA ASP A 236 -16.14 24.47 -16.87
C ASP A 236 -15.94 23.72 -18.20
N VAL A 237 -15.33 24.41 -19.17
CA VAL A 237 -15.09 23.85 -20.51
C VAL A 237 -14.21 22.60 -20.43
N GLY A 238 -13.23 22.57 -19.52
CA GLY A 238 -12.39 21.39 -19.31
C GLY A 238 -13.20 20.17 -18.93
N LEU A 239 -14.14 20.32 -17.99
CA LEU A 239 -14.98 19.22 -17.53
C LEU A 239 -15.91 18.73 -18.64
N ALA A 240 -16.57 19.66 -19.35
CA ALA A 240 -17.41 19.31 -20.50
C ALA A 240 -16.60 18.59 -21.59
N TYR A 241 -15.40 19.10 -21.92
CA TYR A 241 -14.50 18.48 -22.87
C TYR A 241 -14.10 17.06 -22.44
N GLY A 242 -13.66 16.88 -21.19
CA GLY A 242 -13.22 15.59 -20.65
C GLY A 242 -14.31 14.51 -20.72
N TYR A 243 -15.54 14.83 -20.34
CA TYR A 243 -16.67 13.90 -20.41
C TYR A 243 -17.06 13.53 -21.85
N LEU A 244 -17.03 14.51 -22.77
CA LEU A 244 -17.51 14.32 -24.13
C LEU A 244 -16.44 13.76 -25.07
N ARG A 245 -15.15 13.86 -24.73
CA ARG A 245 -14.01 13.48 -25.58
C ARG A 245 -14.12 12.10 -26.20
N ARG A 246 -14.59 11.12 -25.41
CA ARG A 246 -14.74 9.72 -25.86
C ARG A 246 -15.87 9.51 -26.86
N VAL A 247 -16.96 10.26 -26.73
CA VAL A 247 -18.20 10.04 -27.50
C VAL A 247 -18.38 11.03 -28.65
N TRP A 248 -17.64 12.14 -28.64
CA TRP A 248 -17.88 13.29 -29.53
C TRP A 248 -17.87 12.96 -31.01
N ARG A 249 -17.10 11.97 -31.48
CA ARG A 249 -17.03 11.63 -32.92
C ARG A 249 -18.19 10.81 -33.44
N SER A 250 -18.90 10.11 -32.57
CA SER A 250 -19.96 9.18 -32.98
C SER A 250 -21.30 9.77 -32.62
N ASP A 251 -22.12 10.08 -33.61
CA ASP A 251 -23.49 10.58 -33.39
C ASP A 251 -24.28 9.59 -32.54
N ALA A 252 -24.13 8.28 -32.82
CA ALA A 252 -24.77 7.23 -32.05
C ALA A 252 -24.31 7.18 -30.58
N ALA A 253 -23.01 7.35 -30.31
CA ALA A 253 -22.48 7.35 -28.95
C ALA A 253 -22.86 8.65 -28.20
N LEU A 254 -22.83 9.78 -28.89
CA LEU A 254 -23.19 11.08 -28.33
C LEU A 254 -24.69 11.15 -28.00
N SER A 255 -25.57 10.64 -28.89
CA SER A 255 -27.02 10.57 -28.64
C SER A 255 -27.41 9.72 -27.44
N ARG A 256 -26.55 8.78 -27.02
CA ARG A 256 -26.76 7.88 -25.87
C ARG A 256 -25.90 8.22 -24.66
N PHE A 257 -25.11 9.29 -24.74
CA PHE A 257 -24.09 9.60 -23.75
C PHE A 257 -24.65 9.64 -22.34
N ARG A 258 -25.80 10.29 -22.14
CA ARG A 258 -26.42 10.47 -20.83
C ARG A 258 -26.90 9.14 -20.25
N GLU A 259 -27.63 8.34 -21.02
CA GLU A 259 -28.11 7.04 -20.56
C GLU A 259 -26.94 6.09 -20.26
N ASP A 260 -25.94 6.06 -21.14
CA ASP A 260 -24.78 5.19 -20.97
C ASP A 260 -23.94 5.61 -19.76
N LEU A 261 -23.74 6.91 -19.54
CA LEU A 261 -23.01 7.42 -18.38
C LEU A 261 -23.74 7.10 -17.06
N ALA A 262 -25.08 7.19 -17.04
CA ALA A 262 -25.88 6.83 -15.87
C ALA A 262 -25.72 5.35 -15.52
N VAL A 263 -25.78 4.46 -16.51
CA VAL A 263 -25.55 3.02 -16.34
C VAL A 263 -24.14 2.75 -15.81
N LEU A 264 -23.12 3.37 -16.40
CA LEU A 264 -21.72 3.20 -15.97
C LEU A 264 -21.51 3.69 -14.52
N LYS A 265 -22.16 4.79 -14.14
CA LYS A 265 -22.12 5.30 -12.78
C LYS A 265 -22.76 4.32 -11.79
N ASP A 266 -23.93 3.78 -12.12
CA ASP A 266 -24.61 2.79 -11.27
C ASP A 266 -23.78 1.51 -11.11
N GLU A 267 -23.12 1.07 -12.17
CA GLU A 267 -22.19 -0.07 -12.15
C GLU A 267 -20.97 0.19 -11.27
N ASP A 268 -20.31 1.35 -11.37
CA ASP A 268 -19.18 1.71 -10.49
C ASP A 268 -19.61 1.80 -9.02
N MET A 269 -20.78 2.41 -8.75
CA MET A 269 -21.34 2.47 -7.40
C MET A 269 -21.69 1.08 -6.86
N ALA A 270 -22.23 0.18 -7.69
CA ALA A 270 -22.50 -1.20 -7.31
C ALA A 270 -21.20 -1.98 -7.04
N LEU A 271 -20.18 -1.81 -7.89
CA LEU A 271 -18.86 -2.42 -7.72
C LEU A 271 -18.26 -2.04 -6.37
N ARG A 272 -18.24 -0.74 -6.02
CA ARG A 272 -17.65 -0.25 -4.77
C ARG A 272 -18.46 -0.65 -3.54
N ARG A 273 -19.79 -0.71 -3.64
CA ARG A 273 -20.65 -1.24 -2.56
C ARG A 273 -20.40 -2.73 -2.32
N ALA A 274 -20.19 -3.49 -3.38
CA ALA A 274 -19.89 -4.92 -3.30
C ALA A 274 -18.43 -5.24 -2.94
N ALA A 275 -17.56 -4.23 -2.87
CA ALA A 275 -16.14 -4.40 -2.59
C ALA A 275 -15.81 -4.52 -1.10
N PHE A 276 -16.75 -4.22 -0.20
CA PHE A 276 -16.52 -4.34 1.23
C PHE A 276 -17.78 -4.82 1.99
N ASP A 277 -17.54 -5.52 3.09
CA ASP A 277 -18.49 -5.78 4.17
C ASP A 277 -18.04 -4.94 5.40
N THR A 278 -18.95 -4.64 6.32
CA THR A 278 -18.77 -4.06 7.66
C THR A 278 -17.37 -3.48 7.95
N ASP A 279 -16.36 -4.34 8.12
CA ASP A 279 -14.96 -4.03 8.45
C ASP A 279 -13.91 -4.68 7.51
N ARG A 280 -14.31 -5.24 6.37
CA ARG A 280 -13.40 -5.91 5.40
C ARG A 280 -13.66 -5.50 3.96
N VAL A 281 -12.61 -5.21 3.21
CA VAL A 281 -12.61 -5.23 1.75
C VAL A 281 -12.62 -6.69 1.29
N THR A 282 -13.65 -7.10 0.57
CA THR A 282 -13.86 -8.49 0.11
C THR A 282 -13.51 -8.69 -1.35
N LYS A 283 -13.34 -7.60 -2.11
CA LYS A 283 -12.89 -7.62 -3.50
C LYS A 283 -11.80 -6.57 -3.67
N PRO A 284 -10.52 -6.94 -3.59
CA PRO A 284 -9.42 -5.98 -3.56
C PRO A 284 -9.09 -5.38 -4.94
N GLN A 285 -9.67 -5.91 -6.01
CA GLN A 285 -9.49 -5.46 -7.39
C GLN A 285 -10.47 -4.32 -7.71
N VAL A 286 -10.28 -3.17 -7.06
CA VAL A 286 -11.11 -1.97 -7.25
C VAL A 286 -10.34 -0.97 -8.10
N PRO A 287 -10.89 -0.50 -9.24
CA PRO A 287 -10.25 0.54 -10.04
C PRO A 287 -10.13 1.86 -9.26
N PRO A 288 -9.27 2.79 -9.68
CA PRO A 288 -9.17 4.09 -9.03
C PRO A 288 -10.56 4.77 -9.00
N ARG A 289 -10.83 5.59 -7.99
CA ARG A 289 -12.12 6.31 -7.93
C ARG A 289 -12.23 7.39 -9.00
N ARG A 290 -11.09 8.00 -9.29
CA ARG A 290 -10.95 9.11 -10.22
C ARG A 290 -9.61 9.00 -10.92
N VAL A 291 -9.52 9.61 -12.07
CA VAL A 291 -8.29 9.76 -12.84
C VAL A 291 -8.19 11.20 -13.30
N TRP A 292 -6.98 11.72 -13.37
CA TRP A 292 -6.70 13.00 -13.99
C TRP A 292 -6.59 12.81 -15.51
N ASP A 293 -7.55 13.34 -16.25
CA ASP A 293 -7.44 13.47 -17.70
C ASP A 293 -6.54 14.67 -18.01
N LEU A 294 -5.33 14.38 -18.47
CA LEU A 294 -4.34 15.40 -18.77
C LEU A 294 -4.72 16.23 -20.00
N TYR A 295 -5.60 15.75 -20.88
CA TYR A 295 -6.03 16.52 -22.04
C TYR A 295 -7.01 17.63 -21.66
N SER A 296 -7.99 17.32 -20.80
CA SER A 296 -8.95 18.30 -20.27
C SER A 296 -8.47 19.09 -19.07
N ASN A 297 -7.37 18.68 -18.44
CA ASN A 297 -6.90 19.21 -17.15
C ASN A 297 -7.92 19.04 -16.01
N ARG A 298 -8.70 17.95 -16.03
CA ARG A 298 -9.71 17.67 -15.01
C ARG A 298 -9.61 16.26 -14.46
N VAL A 299 -9.88 16.15 -13.17
CA VAL A 299 -10.06 14.87 -12.48
C VAL A 299 -11.48 14.40 -12.76
N LEU A 300 -11.57 13.30 -13.49
CA LEU A 300 -12.84 12.69 -13.87
C LEU A 300 -13.09 11.44 -13.02
N PRO A 301 -14.35 11.14 -12.66
CA PRO A 301 -14.68 9.89 -12.00
C PRO A 301 -14.46 8.71 -12.95
N TRP A 302 -14.09 7.56 -12.41
CA TRP A 302 -13.71 6.37 -13.19
C TRP A 302 -14.72 5.98 -14.26
N TYR A 303 -16.01 6.00 -13.92
CA TYR A 303 -17.08 5.59 -14.83
C TYR A 303 -17.17 6.45 -16.11
N SER A 304 -16.64 7.69 -16.10
CA SER A 304 -16.64 8.58 -17.27
C SER A 304 -15.77 8.08 -18.42
N LEU A 305 -14.75 7.27 -18.11
CA LEU A 305 -13.86 6.69 -19.12
C LEU A 305 -14.55 5.58 -19.94
N GLY A 306 -15.74 5.12 -19.53
CA GLY A 306 -16.51 4.12 -20.28
C GLY A 306 -16.05 2.68 -20.08
N PHE A 307 -15.13 2.43 -19.15
CA PHE A 307 -14.63 1.09 -18.83
C PHE A 307 -15.58 0.37 -17.87
N ARG A 308 -15.88 -0.89 -18.17
CA ARG A 308 -16.77 -1.76 -17.39
C ARG A 308 -15.97 -2.78 -16.58
N ASN A 309 -16.62 -3.38 -15.59
CA ASN A 309 -16.09 -4.49 -14.79
C ASN A 309 -14.80 -4.19 -13.99
N GLY A 310 -14.44 -2.92 -13.82
CA GLY A 310 -13.25 -2.52 -13.06
C GLY A 310 -11.91 -2.78 -13.75
N HIS A 311 -11.90 -3.19 -15.02
CA HIS A 311 -10.68 -3.35 -15.80
C HIS A 311 -10.01 -1.99 -16.04
N ILE A 312 -8.74 -1.88 -15.64
CA ILE A 312 -7.95 -0.67 -15.84
C ILE A 312 -7.17 -0.79 -17.16
N PRO A 313 -7.30 0.16 -18.11
CA PRO A 313 -6.64 0.09 -19.41
C PRO A 313 -5.21 0.64 -19.39
N GLU A 314 -4.44 0.25 -20.41
CA GLU A 314 -3.02 0.59 -20.58
C GLU A 314 -2.75 2.11 -20.74
N ASN A 315 -3.73 2.88 -21.21
CA ASN A 315 -3.60 4.34 -21.35
C ASN A 315 -3.91 5.11 -20.05
N VAL A 316 -4.23 4.40 -18.96
CA VAL A 316 -4.22 4.95 -17.61
C VAL A 316 -2.86 4.65 -16.99
N TRP A 317 -2.12 5.69 -16.64
CA TRP A 317 -0.83 5.59 -15.96
C TRP A 317 -0.99 5.90 -14.48
N ALA A 318 0.04 5.60 -13.69
CA ALA A 318 0.09 5.99 -12.29
C ALA A 318 1.28 6.92 -12.02
N VAL A 319 1.16 7.75 -11.00
CA VAL A 319 2.27 8.57 -10.49
C VAL A 319 2.52 8.19 -9.05
N SER A 320 3.71 7.66 -8.80
CA SER A 320 4.23 7.44 -7.46
C SER A 320 5.17 8.58 -7.11
N HIS A 321 5.03 9.15 -5.92
CA HIS A 321 5.89 10.24 -5.51
C HIS A 321 6.22 10.18 -4.02
N SER A 322 7.40 10.67 -3.70
CA SER A 322 7.77 10.92 -2.31
C SER A 322 7.11 12.21 -1.82
N TRP A 323 6.96 12.35 -0.51
CA TRP A 323 6.56 13.62 0.07
C TRP A 323 7.80 14.53 0.23
N VAL A 324 7.60 15.81 0.52
CA VAL A 324 8.69 16.72 0.98
C VAL A 324 8.44 17.11 2.43
N ASP A 325 9.31 17.86 3.10
CA ASP A 325 9.00 18.29 4.46
C ASP A 325 7.69 19.11 4.50
N ARG A 326 6.91 19.05 5.60
CA ARG A 326 5.64 19.82 5.69
C ARG A 326 5.87 21.32 5.52
N THR A 327 7.02 21.84 5.95
CA THR A 327 7.43 23.24 5.79
C THR A 327 7.75 23.59 4.33
N GLU A 328 8.02 22.59 3.49
CA GLU A 328 8.24 22.74 2.05
C GLU A 328 6.96 22.48 1.22
N ARG A 329 5.80 22.30 1.87
CA ARG A 329 4.51 22.03 1.19
C ARG A 329 3.56 23.22 1.25
N GLN A 330 2.82 23.38 0.16
CA GLN A 330 1.63 24.22 0.04
C GLN A 330 0.38 23.36 -0.19
N TYR A 331 -0.78 23.89 0.20
CA TYR A 331 -2.08 23.25 0.05
C TYR A 331 -2.96 24.09 -0.87
N VAL A 332 -3.10 23.67 -2.12
CA VAL A 332 -3.70 24.47 -3.20
C VAL A 332 -5.09 23.97 -3.52
N ARG A 333 -6.10 24.85 -3.47
CA ARG A 333 -7.41 24.57 -4.09
C ARG A 333 -7.31 24.85 -5.58
N THR A 334 -7.72 23.90 -6.41
CA THR A 334 -7.51 23.97 -7.86
C THR A 334 -8.75 23.52 -8.63
N PRO A 335 -9.07 24.15 -9.76
CA PRO A 335 -10.13 23.67 -10.66
C PRO A 335 -9.90 22.23 -11.15
N VAL A 336 -8.65 21.74 -11.15
CA VAL A 336 -8.29 20.38 -11.58
C VAL A 336 -9.13 19.31 -10.87
N ASN A 337 -9.36 19.45 -9.56
CA ASN A 337 -10.23 18.54 -8.78
C ASN A 337 -11.56 19.19 -8.39
N GLY A 338 -12.02 20.18 -9.16
CA GLY A 338 -13.25 20.92 -8.90
C GLY A 338 -13.22 21.76 -7.61
N CYS A 339 -12.03 22.12 -7.13
CA CYS A 339 -11.79 22.82 -5.86
C CYS A 339 -12.31 22.07 -4.62
N GLU A 340 -12.62 20.78 -4.72
CA GLU A 340 -13.34 20.05 -3.69
C GLU A 340 -12.49 19.78 -2.44
N TRP A 341 -11.18 19.57 -2.58
CA TRP A 341 -10.22 19.44 -1.48
C TRP A 341 -8.89 20.11 -1.85
N PRO A 342 -8.10 20.56 -0.86
CA PRO A 342 -6.78 21.11 -1.13
C PRO A 342 -5.79 20.01 -1.56
N VAL A 343 -4.96 20.33 -2.56
CA VAL A 343 -3.91 19.46 -3.09
C VAL A 343 -2.57 19.85 -2.45
N ALA A 344 -1.91 18.88 -1.81
CA ALA A 344 -0.62 19.10 -1.17
C ALA A 344 0.53 19.00 -2.20
N LEU A 345 1.25 20.10 -2.43
CA LEU A 345 2.32 20.21 -3.42
C LEU A 345 3.59 20.79 -2.78
N PRO A 346 4.79 20.44 -3.26
CA PRO A 346 5.98 21.22 -2.95
C PRO A 346 5.83 22.69 -3.36
N TYR A 347 6.44 23.62 -2.62
CA TYR A 347 6.48 25.03 -3.02
C TYR A 347 7.19 25.27 -4.35
N VAL A 348 8.09 24.37 -4.73
CA VAL A 348 8.94 24.47 -5.91
C VAL A 348 8.31 23.89 -7.18
N THR A 349 6.99 23.66 -7.20
CA THR A 349 6.29 23.10 -8.37
C THR A 349 4.82 23.53 -8.43
N THR A 350 4.20 23.25 -9.57
CA THR A 350 2.76 23.43 -9.82
C THR A 350 2.19 22.22 -10.55
N LEU A 351 0.87 22.01 -10.48
CA LEU A 351 0.21 20.96 -11.27
C LEU A 351 0.39 21.19 -12.78
N HIS A 352 0.56 22.44 -13.24
CA HIS A 352 0.82 22.73 -14.65
C HIS A 352 2.15 22.12 -15.12
N ARG A 353 3.23 22.26 -14.33
CA ARG A 353 4.52 21.63 -14.62
C ARG A 353 4.43 20.11 -14.65
N VAL A 354 3.81 19.53 -13.63
CA VAL A 354 3.61 18.08 -13.52
C VAL A 354 2.80 17.57 -14.72
N ARG A 355 1.72 18.27 -15.10
CA ARG A 355 0.90 17.93 -16.27
C ARG A 355 1.73 17.94 -17.56
N ILE A 356 2.50 19.01 -17.81
CA ILE A 356 3.33 19.15 -19.02
C ILE A 356 4.36 18.01 -19.09
N GLU A 357 4.99 17.65 -17.97
CA GLU A 357 5.93 16.53 -17.91
C GLU A 357 5.28 15.19 -18.23
N LEU A 358 4.15 14.89 -17.61
CA LEU A 358 3.42 13.64 -17.86
C LEU A 358 2.94 13.53 -19.31
N LEU A 359 2.45 14.63 -19.89
CA LEU A 359 2.06 14.71 -21.30
C LEU A 359 3.25 14.48 -22.23
N ASN A 360 4.41 15.07 -21.93
CA ASN A 360 5.63 14.86 -22.71
C ASN A 360 6.19 13.44 -22.60
N MET A 361 5.89 12.73 -21.50
CA MET A 361 6.18 11.31 -21.37
C MET A 361 5.20 10.41 -22.14
N GLY A 362 4.06 10.96 -22.58
CA GLY A 362 3.03 10.27 -23.36
C GLY A 362 1.83 9.80 -22.56
N ALA A 363 1.64 10.30 -21.33
CA ALA A 363 0.46 10.00 -20.53
C ALA A 363 -0.78 10.73 -21.05
N GLU A 364 -1.94 10.06 -20.98
CA GLU A 364 -3.25 10.63 -21.29
C GLU A 364 -4.09 10.76 -20.02
N TYR A 365 -4.35 9.63 -19.35
CA TYR A 365 -5.00 9.57 -18.05
C TYR A 365 -3.99 9.17 -16.99
N VAL A 366 -4.05 9.80 -15.83
CA VAL A 366 -3.13 9.51 -14.73
C VAL A 366 -3.88 9.36 -13.42
N PHE A 367 -3.61 8.29 -12.69
CA PHE A 367 -3.87 8.24 -11.26
C PHE A 367 -2.72 8.92 -10.51
N LEU A 368 -3.02 10.06 -9.89
CA LEU A 368 -2.14 10.76 -8.95
C LEU A 368 -2.93 10.95 -7.66
N ASP A 369 -2.54 10.24 -6.61
CA ASP A 369 -3.28 10.12 -5.35
C ASP A 369 -3.70 11.49 -4.74
N ILE A 370 -2.84 12.50 -4.78
CA ILE A 370 -3.13 13.82 -4.20
C ILE A 370 -4.25 14.59 -4.92
N VAL A 371 -4.50 14.30 -6.20
CA VAL A 371 -5.60 14.90 -6.99
C VAL A 371 -6.75 13.92 -7.25
N CYS A 372 -6.50 12.61 -7.20
CA CYS A 372 -7.48 11.57 -7.49
C CYS A 372 -8.17 11.03 -6.23
N ASN A 373 -7.55 11.12 -5.05
CA ASN A 373 -8.14 10.78 -3.76
C ASN A 373 -8.41 12.06 -2.94
N ARG A 374 -9.48 12.06 -2.15
CA ARG A 374 -9.75 13.18 -1.24
C ARG A 374 -8.60 13.30 -0.24
N GLN A 375 -8.09 14.52 -0.10
CA GLN A 375 -7.06 14.86 0.88
C GLN A 375 -7.69 15.53 2.10
N ARG A 376 -6.92 15.57 3.19
CA ARG A 376 -7.36 16.21 4.44
C ARG A 376 -7.73 17.67 4.17
N ASP A 377 -8.94 18.05 4.57
CA ASP A 377 -9.50 19.40 4.44
C ASP A 377 -9.91 19.90 5.83
N GLU A 378 -9.02 20.68 6.45
CA GLU A 378 -9.25 21.20 7.81
C GLU A 378 -10.40 22.23 7.87
N LEU A 379 -10.80 22.77 6.71
CA LEU A 379 -11.83 23.79 6.60
C LEU A 379 -13.23 23.20 6.41
N SER A 380 -13.35 21.89 6.15
CA SER A 380 -14.63 21.25 5.81
C SER A 380 -14.78 19.88 6.46
N GLN A 381 -15.51 19.84 7.58
CA GLN A 381 -15.85 18.58 8.26
C GLN A 381 -16.66 17.63 7.37
N ALA A 382 -17.50 18.17 6.47
CA ALA A 382 -18.24 17.37 5.51
C ALA A 382 -17.30 16.67 4.51
N ASN A 383 -16.24 17.35 4.06
CA ASN A 383 -15.21 16.76 3.21
C ASN A 383 -14.41 15.70 3.96
N GLU A 384 -14.08 15.93 5.23
CA GLU A 384 -13.42 14.93 6.07
C GLU A 384 -14.24 13.66 6.23
N PHE A 385 -15.55 13.78 6.45
CA PHE A 385 -16.44 12.62 6.50
C PHE A 385 -16.47 11.84 5.18
N ARG A 386 -16.51 12.54 4.04
CA ARG A 386 -16.44 11.90 2.71
C ARG A 386 -15.09 11.21 2.49
N ARG A 387 -13.98 11.88 2.85
CA ARG A 387 -12.63 11.34 2.77
C ARG A 387 -12.49 10.06 3.58
N GLU A 388 -12.89 10.07 4.85
CA GLU A 388 -12.84 8.89 5.71
C GLU A 388 -13.66 7.73 5.12
N ARG A 389 -14.83 8.00 4.53
CA ARG A 389 -15.64 6.95 3.87
C ARG A 389 -14.98 6.37 2.62
N GLU A 390 -14.42 7.22 1.77
CA GLU A 390 -13.72 6.79 0.54
C GLU A 390 -12.46 5.99 0.87
N TRP A 391 -11.66 6.48 1.82
CA TRP A 391 -10.40 5.87 2.22
C TRP A 391 -10.55 4.46 2.80
N ARG A 392 -11.71 4.11 3.37
CA ARG A 392 -11.99 2.74 3.85
C ARG A 392 -11.71 1.67 2.81
N ILE A 393 -11.94 1.97 1.53
CA ILE A 393 -11.75 1.06 0.40
C ILE A 393 -10.55 1.50 -0.42
N ASP A 394 -10.46 2.79 -0.75
CA ASP A 394 -9.51 3.27 -1.75
C ASP A 394 -8.06 3.15 -1.28
N VAL A 395 -7.79 3.27 0.03
CA VAL A 395 -6.43 3.13 0.57
C VAL A 395 -5.97 1.67 0.57
N PRO A 396 -6.73 0.68 1.10
CA PRO A 396 -6.33 -0.72 1.04
C PRO A 396 -6.19 -1.27 -0.38
N THR A 397 -7.00 -0.80 -1.35
CA THR A 397 -6.99 -1.32 -2.73
C THR A 397 -6.05 -0.56 -3.66
N MET A 398 -5.31 0.43 -3.16
CA MET A 398 -4.53 1.34 -4.00
C MET A 398 -3.46 0.63 -4.82
N GLY A 399 -2.85 -0.42 -4.28
CA GLY A 399 -1.87 -1.22 -5.02
C GLY A 399 -2.42 -1.82 -6.32
N HIS A 400 -3.74 -2.02 -6.45
CA HIS A 400 -4.35 -2.53 -7.68
C HIS A 400 -4.19 -1.56 -8.86
N VAL A 401 -4.13 -0.26 -8.58
CA VAL A 401 -3.88 0.74 -9.61
C VAL A 401 -2.50 0.50 -10.23
N TYR A 402 -1.47 0.35 -9.39
CA TYR A 402 -0.08 0.21 -9.82
C TYR A 402 0.29 -1.19 -10.32
N ARG A 403 -0.37 -2.25 -9.82
CA ARG A 403 0.13 -3.65 -9.92
C ARG A 403 -0.87 -4.64 -10.53
N HIS A 404 -1.91 -4.19 -11.23
CA HIS A 404 -2.76 -5.11 -11.99
C HIS A 404 -2.00 -5.71 -13.19
N SER A 405 -2.64 -6.65 -13.90
CA SER A 405 -2.07 -7.28 -15.10
C SER A 405 -2.82 -6.82 -16.35
N PRO A 406 -2.13 -6.28 -17.38
CA PRO A 406 -0.71 -5.89 -17.38
C PRO A 406 -0.44 -4.70 -16.43
N CYS A 407 0.77 -4.60 -15.88
CA CYS A 407 1.10 -3.50 -14.96
C CYS A 407 1.09 -2.14 -15.67
N GLN A 408 0.67 -1.09 -14.96
CA GLN A 408 0.65 0.26 -15.51
C GLN A 408 2.04 0.86 -15.61
N ILE A 409 2.22 1.73 -16.61
CA ILE A 409 3.35 2.65 -16.60
C ILE A 409 3.24 3.53 -15.35
N THR A 410 4.31 3.55 -14.55
CA THR A 410 4.38 4.35 -13.32
C THR A 410 5.49 5.39 -13.40
N VAL A 411 5.14 6.67 -13.34
CA VAL A 411 6.14 7.75 -13.23
C VAL A 411 6.51 7.93 -11.76
N ILE A 412 7.79 7.82 -11.44
CA ILE A 412 8.30 7.88 -10.06
C ILE A 412 9.07 9.18 -9.82
N TYR A 413 8.59 9.98 -8.88
CA TYR A 413 9.30 11.16 -8.37
C TYR A 413 9.98 10.85 -7.03
N PHE A 414 11.27 10.50 -7.08
CA PHE A 414 12.03 10.01 -5.91
C PHE A 414 12.21 11.05 -4.79
N ASN A 415 12.27 12.33 -5.15
CA ASN A 415 12.64 13.45 -4.26
C ASN A 415 11.49 14.43 -3.98
N GLY A 416 10.27 14.10 -4.42
CA GLY A 416 9.09 14.95 -4.27
C GLY A 416 8.41 15.18 -5.62
N LEU A 417 7.08 15.22 -5.64
CA LEU A 417 6.31 15.41 -6.88
C LEU A 417 6.80 16.67 -7.63
N GLY A 418 7.09 16.54 -8.92
CA GLY A 418 7.52 17.64 -9.78
C GLY A 418 8.90 18.24 -9.45
N ARG A 419 9.63 17.72 -8.45
CA ARG A 419 10.99 18.16 -8.11
C ARG A 419 12.01 17.49 -9.02
N PRO A 420 13.17 18.14 -9.28
CA PRO A 420 14.26 17.52 -10.00
C PRO A 420 14.73 16.26 -9.28
N VAL A 421 15.12 15.25 -10.05
CA VAL A 421 15.81 14.09 -9.48
C VAL A 421 17.17 14.52 -8.93
N ASP A 422 17.43 14.13 -7.70
CA ASP A 422 18.67 14.31 -6.96
C ASP A 422 19.18 12.94 -6.53
N LEU A 423 20.48 12.72 -6.68
CA LEU A 423 21.18 11.48 -6.40
C LEU A 423 22.29 11.67 -5.37
N LEU A 424 22.37 12.83 -4.72
CA LEU A 424 23.37 13.06 -3.68
C LEU A 424 23.17 12.10 -2.51
N PRO A 425 24.25 11.57 -1.86
CA PRO A 425 24.12 10.50 -0.88
C PRO A 425 23.22 10.85 0.30
N ASN A 426 23.18 12.13 0.71
CA ASN A 426 22.36 12.60 1.82
C ASN A 426 20.84 12.58 1.52
N VAL A 427 20.41 12.61 0.25
CA VAL A 427 18.97 12.60 -0.07
C VAL A 427 18.33 11.25 0.25
N PHE A 428 19.09 10.15 0.15
CA PHE A 428 18.62 8.81 0.48
C PHE A 428 18.39 8.58 1.97
N GLU A 429 18.99 9.41 2.83
CA GLU A 429 18.82 9.35 4.29
C GLU A 429 17.58 10.13 4.76
N SER A 430 16.98 10.94 3.90
CA SER A 430 15.77 11.70 4.23
C SER A 430 14.61 10.75 4.48
N GLU A 431 13.91 10.90 5.62
CA GLU A 431 12.69 10.14 5.91
C GLU A 431 11.61 10.33 4.83
N TYR A 432 11.65 11.44 4.10
CA TYR A 432 10.72 11.75 3.03
C TYR A 432 11.07 11.10 1.70
N HIS A 433 12.31 10.64 1.52
CA HIS A 433 12.76 10.01 0.28
C HIS A 433 11.92 8.78 -0.07
N TRP A 434 11.66 8.57 -1.35
CA TRP A 434 10.73 7.56 -1.83
C TRP A 434 10.99 6.13 -1.30
N PHE A 435 12.25 5.71 -1.19
CA PHE A 435 12.61 4.39 -0.64
C PHE A 435 12.35 4.22 0.86
N ASN A 436 12.17 5.32 1.59
CA ASN A 436 11.95 5.30 3.04
C ASN A 436 10.46 5.34 3.40
N ARG A 437 9.57 5.43 2.40
CA ARG A 437 8.11 5.50 2.56
C ARG A 437 7.48 4.13 2.38
N VAL A 438 6.59 3.72 3.28
CA VAL A 438 5.99 2.36 3.24
C VAL A 438 5.07 2.14 2.04
N TRP A 439 4.27 3.15 1.69
CA TRP A 439 3.28 3.07 0.61
C TRP A 439 3.92 2.73 -0.74
N THR A 440 5.16 3.18 -0.97
CA THR A 440 5.84 2.99 -2.26
C THR A 440 6.21 1.54 -2.56
N LEU A 441 6.14 0.63 -1.58
CA LEU A 441 6.19 -0.82 -1.83
C LEU A 441 5.02 -1.30 -2.71
N GLN A 442 3.84 -0.71 -2.56
CA GLN A 442 2.67 -1.05 -3.37
C GLN A 442 2.66 -0.34 -4.73
N GLU A 443 3.44 0.73 -4.87
CA GLU A 443 3.40 1.62 -6.03
C GLU A 443 4.47 1.29 -7.07
N VAL A 444 5.42 0.43 -6.73
CA VAL A 444 6.53 0.05 -7.59
C VAL A 444 6.19 -1.11 -8.52
N ASN A 445 6.64 -1.03 -9.76
CA ASN A 445 6.54 -2.10 -10.75
C ASN A 445 7.67 -1.97 -11.79
N THR A 446 7.81 -2.97 -12.66
CA THR A 446 8.84 -3.02 -13.71
C THR A 446 8.66 -2.01 -14.84
N HIS A 447 7.47 -1.41 -14.95
CA HIS A 447 7.09 -0.45 -15.99
C HIS A 447 7.24 1.00 -15.52
N TRP A 448 8.34 1.30 -14.83
CA TRP A 448 8.56 2.62 -14.25
C TRP A 448 9.30 3.59 -15.20
N LEU A 449 8.99 4.88 -15.07
CA LEU A 449 9.68 6.02 -15.68
C LEU A 449 10.14 6.98 -14.58
N MET A 450 11.22 7.73 -14.81
CA MET A 450 11.75 8.70 -13.85
C MET A 450 11.11 10.08 -14.06
N GLY A 451 10.50 10.63 -13.02
CA GLY A 451 10.04 12.02 -12.98
C GLY A 451 11.16 12.98 -12.55
N GLY A 452 11.07 14.24 -12.95
CA GLY A 452 12.01 15.30 -12.58
C GLY A 452 13.34 15.24 -13.33
N LEU A 453 13.36 14.68 -14.54
CA LEU A 453 14.59 14.55 -15.32
C LEU A 453 15.14 15.91 -15.78
N TRP A 454 16.45 16.10 -15.64
CA TRP A 454 17.18 17.28 -16.09
C TRP A 454 18.59 16.89 -16.56
N ALA A 455 19.23 17.72 -17.40
CA ALA A 455 20.38 17.30 -18.21
C ALA A 455 21.63 16.85 -17.43
N GLU A 456 21.84 17.33 -16.21
CA GLU A 456 23.07 17.07 -15.43
C GLU A 456 22.79 16.35 -14.11
N PHE A 457 21.66 15.66 -13.99
CA PHE A 457 21.22 14.99 -12.75
C PHE A 457 22.21 13.99 -12.14
N ASN A 458 23.12 13.47 -12.96
CA ASN A 458 24.15 12.52 -12.56
C ASN A 458 25.57 13.03 -12.91
N ALA A 459 25.74 14.33 -13.13
CA ALA A 459 27.04 14.92 -13.46
C ALA A 459 27.93 15.16 -12.22
N ASP A 460 27.33 15.35 -11.05
CA ASP A 460 28.08 15.50 -9.80
C ASP A 460 28.85 14.20 -9.48
N PRO A 461 30.17 14.23 -9.26
CA PRO A 461 30.95 13.05 -8.87
C PRO A 461 30.47 12.35 -7.58
N LYS A 462 29.72 13.05 -6.73
CA LYS A 462 29.11 12.50 -5.51
C LYS A 462 27.77 11.83 -5.77
N ALA A 463 27.14 12.02 -6.93
CA ALA A 463 25.88 11.38 -7.27
C ALA A 463 26.02 9.85 -7.17
N ASP A 464 25.12 9.23 -6.41
CA ASP A 464 25.15 7.79 -6.14
C ASP A 464 24.06 7.06 -6.93
N GLY A 465 24.21 7.10 -8.26
CA GLY A 465 23.32 6.39 -9.17
C GLY A 465 23.29 4.87 -8.94
N LYS A 466 24.39 4.30 -8.46
CA LYS A 466 24.47 2.88 -8.11
C LYS A 466 23.56 2.53 -6.95
N ARG A 467 23.53 3.37 -5.91
CA ARG A 467 22.64 3.19 -4.75
C ARG A 467 21.17 3.27 -5.17
N LEU A 468 20.79 4.23 -6.01
CA LEU A 468 19.43 4.32 -6.57
C LEU A 468 19.04 3.00 -7.25
N LEU A 469 19.87 2.50 -8.18
CA LEU A 469 19.58 1.25 -8.89
C LEU A 469 19.51 0.05 -7.94
N ASN A 470 20.42 -0.07 -6.97
CA ASN A 470 20.40 -1.18 -6.01
C ASN A 470 19.14 -1.17 -5.15
N LEU A 471 18.72 0.00 -4.65
CA LEU A 471 17.49 0.15 -3.87
C LEU A 471 16.25 -0.16 -4.70
N LEU A 472 16.22 0.28 -5.96
CA LEU A 472 15.12 0.00 -6.87
C LEU A 472 15.02 -1.49 -7.21
N HIS A 473 16.12 -2.14 -7.62
CA HIS A 473 16.16 -3.57 -7.89
C HIS A 473 15.80 -4.39 -6.65
N GLY A 474 16.30 -4.01 -5.48
CA GLY A 474 15.94 -4.65 -4.21
C GLY A 474 14.45 -4.55 -3.92
N THR A 475 13.87 -3.36 -4.13
CA THR A 475 12.43 -3.11 -3.96
C THR A 475 11.60 -3.93 -4.95
N LEU A 476 11.96 -3.95 -6.24
CA LEU A 476 11.28 -4.73 -7.29
C LEU A 476 11.33 -6.23 -6.99
N LYS A 477 12.49 -6.74 -6.59
CA LYS A 477 12.65 -8.17 -6.25
C LYS A 477 11.71 -8.60 -5.13
N ILE A 478 11.56 -7.78 -4.10
CA ILE A 478 10.65 -8.08 -2.98
C ILE A 478 9.24 -8.24 -3.52
N VAL A 479 8.78 -7.29 -4.33
CA VAL A 479 7.36 -7.23 -4.68
C VAL A 479 6.97 -8.17 -5.84
N ASP A 480 7.89 -8.50 -6.75
CA ASP A 480 7.62 -9.37 -7.89
C ASP A 480 7.78 -10.87 -7.56
N GLY A 481 8.43 -11.20 -6.45
CA GLY A 481 8.81 -12.57 -6.08
C GLY A 481 7.79 -13.37 -5.26
N GLU A 482 6.51 -12.99 -5.22
CA GLU A 482 5.51 -13.50 -4.25
C GLU A 482 6.08 -13.55 -2.82
N PRO A 483 6.46 -12.40 -2.24
CA PRO A 483 7.27 -12.38 -1.03
C PRO A 483 6.55 -13.03 0.16
N ASP A 484 7.33 -13.75 0.97
CA ASP A 484 6.81 -14.24 2.23
C ASP A 484 6.57 -13.09 3.21
N ILE A 485 5.76 -13.33 4.23
CA ILE A 485 5.37 -12.31 5.20
C ILE A 485 6.57 -11.72 5.97
N LEU A 486 7.63 -12.49 6.24
CA LEU A 486 8.79 -12.00 6.99
C LEU A 486 9.68 -11.11 6.12
N GLU A 487 9.83 -11.43 4.84
CA GLU A 487 10.50 -10.56 3.87
C GLU A 487 9.78 -9.21 3.78
N LEU A 488 8.45 -9.22 3.65
CA LEU A 488 7.65 -7.99 3.65
C LEU A 488 7.73 -7.21 4.96
N LEU A 489 7.67 -7.88 6.11
CA LEU A 489 7.84 -7.22 7.41
C LEU A 489 9.23 -6.57 7.53
N THR A 490 10.27 -7.23 7.04
CA THR A 490 11.63 -6.66 7.00
C THR A 490 11.67 -5.42 6.09
N ALA A 491 11.03 -5.49 4.92
CA ALA A 491 10.94 -4.37 3.98
C ALA A 491 10.16 -3.17 4.55
N VAL A 492 9.08 -3.42 5.30
CA VAL A 492 8.29 -2.38 5.99
C VAL A 492 9.09 -1.74 7.12
N LYS A 493 9.83 -2.52 7.92
CA LYS A 493 10.72 -2.00 8.98
C LYS A 493 11.83 -1.11 8.42
N ALA A 494 12.37 -1.45 7.26
CA ALA A 494 13.43 -0.69 6.61
C ALA A 494 12.97 0.68 6.06
N ARG A 495 11.69 1.05 6.24
CA ARG A 495 11.06 2.26 5.73
C ARG A 495 10.64 3.18 6.89
N PRO A 496 11.57 3.98 7.44
CA PRO A 496 11.32 4.76 8.65
C PRO A 496 10.33 5.91 8.45
N GLY A 497 10.14 6.39 7.22
CA GLY A 497 9.36 7.59 6.91
C GLY A 497 7.84 7.39 6.88
N SER A 498 7.25 6.49 7.67
CA SER A 498 5.79 6.33 7.69
C SER A 498 5.10 7.43 8.50
N SER A 499 4.00 7.97 7.99
CA SER A 499 3.23 9.04 8.66
C SER A 499 2.42 8.54 9.87
N ALA A 500 2.00 7.27 9.84
CA ALA A 500 1.25 6.62 10.92
C ALA A 500 1.56 5.11 10.99
N PRO A 501 1.57 4.49 12.18
CA PRO A 501 1.77 3.04 12.32
C PRO A 501 0.72 2.18 11.59
N VAL A 502 -0.53 2.67 11.47
CA VAL A 502 -1.59 1.96 10.74
C VAL A 502 -1.29 1.84 9.24
N ASP A 503 -0.58 2.81 8.66
CA ASP A 503 -0.19 2.79 7.24
C ASP A 503 0.73 1.62 6.93
N GLN A 504 1.62 1.27 7.86
CA GLN A 504 2.53 0.15 7.73
C GLN A 504 1.77 -1.18 7.69
N VAL A 505 0.73 -1.32 8.51
CA VAL A 505 -0.14 -2.50 8.50
C VAL A 505 -0.98 -2.56 7.23
N ALA A 506 -1.62 -1.44 6.87
CA ALA A 506 -2.47 -1.38 5.70
C ALA A 506 -1.72 -1.72 4.41
N ALA A 507 -0.44 -1.32 4.31
CA ALA A 507 0.37 -1.62 3.15
C ALA A 507 0.67 -3.11 2.95
N LEU A 508 0.69 -3.90 4.02
CA LEU A 508 0.95 -5.33 3.96
C LEU A 508 -0.19 -6.12 3.30
N GLY A 509 -1.45 -5.71 3.51
CA GLY A 509 -2.60 -6.48 3.03
C GLY A 509 -2.58 -6.73 1.53
N TYR A 510 -2.31 -5.68 0.75
CA TYR A 510 -2.24 -5.79 -0.71
C TYR A 510 -0.99 -6.57 -1.15
N LEU A 511 0.17 -6.29 -0.54
CA LEU A 511 1.44 -6.96 -0.87
C LEU A 511 1.41 -8.47 -0.59
N LEU A 512 0.66 -8.89 0.44
CA LEU A 512 0.47 -10.28 0.81
C LEU A 512 -0.58 -11.01 -0.04
N GLN A 513 -1.24 -10.29 -0.96
CA GLN A 513 -2.31 -10.77 -1.83
C GLN A 513 -3.44 -11.45 -1.05
N CYS A 514 -3.85 -10.86 0.06
CA CYS A 514 -4.96 -11.38 0.85
C CYS A 514 -6.26 -11.36 0.04
N GLU A 515 -7.07 -12.43 0.13
CA GLU A 515 -8.38 -12.50 -0.54
C GLU A 515 -9.34 -11.42 -0.03
N THR A 516 -9.24 -11.14 1.27
CA THR A 516 -9.93 -10.06 1.97
C THR A 516 -8.91 -9.17 2.67
N MET A 517 -9.23 -7.92 2.96
CA MET A 517 -8.34 -7.01 3.69
C MET A 517 -9.13 -6.18 4.71
N PRO A 518 -8.51 -5.73 5.81
CA PRO A 518 -9.16 -4.77 6.70
C PRO A 518 -9.46 -3.46 5.96
N ILE A 519 -10.60 -2.84 6.27
CA ILE A 519 -10.85 -1.47 5.83
C ILE A 519 -9.85 -0.51 6.49
N TYR A 520 -9.46 0.54 5.77
CA TYR A 520 -8.59 1.55 6.36
C TYR A 520 -9.38 2.55 7.22
N ARG A 521 -8.88 2.81 8.43
CA ARG A 521 -9.35 3.90 9.28
C ARG A 521 -8.11 4.60 9.87
N ALA A 522 -7.89 5.86 9.53
CA ALA A 522 -6.68 6.60 9.92
C ALA A 522 -6.43 6.65 11.44
N LYS A 523 -7.49 6.55 12.25
CA LYS A 523 -7.43 6.59 13.71
C LYS A 523 -7.42 5.20 14.37
N MET A 524 -7.45 4.12 13.58
CA MET A 524 -7.39 2.76 14.11
C MET A 524 -6.01 2.50 14.71
N PRO A 525 -5.91 2.00 15.95
CA PRO A 525 -4.64 1.56 16.53
C PRO A 525 -3.98 0.51 15.64
N ALA A 526 -2.66 0.57 15.47
CA ALA A 526 -1.95 -0.41 14.64
C ALA A 526 -2.10 -1.85 15.15
N GLU A 527 -2.21 -2.06 16.47
CA GLU A 527 -2.50 -3.39 17.03
C GLU A 527 -3.87 -3.92 16.60
N GLU A 528 -4.88 -3.05 16.54
CA GLU A 528 -6.22 -3.43 16.05
C GLU A 528 -6.15 -3.77 14.56
N ALA A 529 -5.55 -2.90 13.74
CA ALA A 529 -5.37 -3.15 12.31
C ALA A 529 -4.60 -4.45 12.03
N TRP A 530 -3.53 -4.69 12.79
CA TRP A 530 -2.69 -5.88 12.66
C TRP A 530 -3.46 -7.14 13.05
N SER A 531 -4.33 -7.04 14.04
CA SER A 531 -5.24 -8.11 14.42
C SER A 531 -6.17 -8.51 13.29
N LEU A 532 -6.83 -7.52 12.69
CA LEU A 532 -7.72 -7.75 11.55
C LEU A 532 -6.95 -8.35 10.36
N LEU A 533 -5.77 -7.81 10.04
CA LEU A 533 -4.97 -8.32 8.92
C LEU A 533 -4.55 -9.77 9.13
N ILE A 534 -4.16 -10.17 10.35
CA ILE A 534 -3.76 -11.56 10.63
C ILE A 534 -4.89 -12.54 10.31
N GLU A 535 -6.13 -12.17 10.57
CA GLU A 535 -7.30 -13.01 10.28
C GLU A 535 -7.46 -13.26 8.78
N ASP A 536 -7.08 -12.29 7.96
CA ASP A 536 -7.13 -12.33 6.49
C ASP A 536 -5.90 -13.02 5.86
N LEU A 537 -4.87 -13.33 6.64
CA LEU A 537 -3.68 -14.01 6.13
C LEU A 537 -3.95 -15.46 5.73
N ARG A 538 -3.25 -15.89 4.68
CA ARG A 538 -3.20 -17.31 4.29
C ARG A 538 -2.64 -18.15 5.44
N GLY A 539 -3.12 -19.39 5.55
CA GLY A 539 -2.73 -20.25 6.69
C GLY A 539 -1.23 -20.53 6.79
N VAL A 540 -0.50 -20.47 5.67
CA VAL A 540 0.98 -20.57 5.63
C VAL A 540 1.63 -19.32 6.21
N GLN A 541 1.15 -18.11 5.86
CA GLN A 541 1.67 -16.85 6.39
C GLN A 541 1.47 -16.77 7.91
N ARG A 542 0.29 -17.19 8.39
CA ARG A 542 0.02 -17.33 9.83
C ARG A 542 0.97 -18.32 10.49
N LEU A 543 1.19 -19.48 9.89
CA LEU A 543 2.15 -20.45 10.40
C LEU A 543 3.57 -19.86 10.47
N HIS A 544 4.02 -19.10 9.47
CA HIS A 544 5.33 -18.44 9.51
C HIS A 544 5.44 -17.46 10.68
N LEU A 545 4.41 -16.66 10.95
CA LEU A 545 4.37 -15.78 12.13
C LEU A 545 4.42 -16.57 13.44
N LEU A 546 3.63 -17.65 13.54
CA LEU A 546 3.61 -18.52 14.72
C LEU A 546 5.00 -19.03 15.06
N LEU A 547 5.72 -19.52 14.04
CA LEU A 547 7.02 -20.15 14.21
C LEU A 547 8.13 -19.14 14.44
N SER A 548 8.05 -17.95 13.85
CA SER A 548 9.17 -16.99 13.86
C SER A 548 9.25 -16.10 15.09
N TYR A 549 8.18 -16.04 15.88
CA TYR A 549 8.14 -15.23 17.11
C TYR A 549 7.91 -16.16 18.29
N ALA A 550 8.96 -16.43 19.08
CA ALA A 550 8.91 -17.45 20.13
C ALA A 550 7.94 -17.10 21.27
N ALA A 551 7.94 -15.84 21.71
CA ALA A 551 7.06 -15.34 22.76
C ALA A 551 5.62 -15.15 22.25
N PRO A 552 4.59 -15.37 23.09
CA PRO A 552 3.23 -14.94 22.78
C PRO A 552 3.18 -13.40 22.66
N GLY A 553 2.24 -12.91 21.86
CA GLY A 553 2.01 -11.47 21.69
C GLY A 553 1.21 -10.86 22.82
N THR A 554 0.11 -10.19 22.49
CA THR A 554 -0.89 -9.81 23.50
C THR A 554 -1.42 -11.05 24.20
N ILE A 555 -1.81 -10.90 25.48
CA ILE A 555 -2.22 -11.99 26.38
C ILE A 555 -3.09 -13.03 25.64
N ASP A 556 -2.63 -14.29 25.67
CA ASP A 556 -3.25 -15.49 25.06
C ASP A 556 -3.26 -15.58 23.52
N ALA A 557 -2.42 -14.81 22.81
CA ALA A 557 -2.36 -14.87 21.35
C ALA A 557 -1.15 -15.67 20.81
N TRP A 558 -1.42 -16.64 19.93
CA TRP A 558 -0.42 -17.45 19.19
C TRP A 558 0.39 -16.64 18.15
N ARG A 559 -0.06 -15.42 17.85
CA ARG A 559 0.52 -14.48 16.90
C ARG A 559 1.33 -13.39 17.63
N PRO A 560 2.34 -12.80 16.98
CA PRO A 560 3.04 -11.65 17.55
C PRO A 560 2.15 -10.41 17.57
N SER A 561 2.35 -9.53 18.54
CA SER A 561 1.79 -8.17 18.50
C SER A 561 2.50 -7.33 17.44
N TRP A 562 1.87 -6.22 17.01
CA TRP A 562 2.53 -5.28 16.09
C TRP A 562 3.79 -4.69 16.73
N ALA A 563 3.77 -4.38 18.03
CA ALA A 563 4.93 -3.92 18.77
C ALA A 563 6.10 -4.93 18.76
N GLN A 564 5.81 -6.23 18.89
CA GLN A 564 6.84 -7.27 18.76
C GLN A 564 7.38 -7.36 17.35
N VAL A 565 6.49 -7.34 16.36
CA VAL A 565 6.90 -7.35 14.96
C VAL A 565 7.86 -6.21 14.69
N MET A 566 7.56 -4.98 15.13
CA MET A 566 8.41 -3.82 14.87
C MET A 566 9.67 -3.76 15.74
N GLY A 567 9.65 -4.34 16.95
CA GLY A 567 10.74 -4.25 17.92
C GLY A 567 11.69 -5.46 17.98
N GLN A 568 11.35 -6.58 17.32
CA GLN A 568 12.10 -7.83 17.40
C GLN A 568 12.37 -8.42 16.02
N GLU A 569 13.53 -9.04 15.85
CA GLU A 569 13.84 -9.78 14.64
C GLU A 569 13.23 -11.20 14.67
N PRO A 570 12.60 -11.65 13.58
CA PRO A 570 12.02 -12.99 13.52
C PRO A 570 13.12 -14.07 13.54
N ASP A 571 12.89 -15.16 14.26
CA ASP A 571 13.77 -16.33 14.25
C ASP A 571 13.61 -17.12 12.94
N ARG A 572 14.49 -16.83 11.97
CA ARG A 572 14.48 -17.45 10.64
C ARG A 572 15.03 -18.88 10.63
N VAL A 573 15.71 -19.33 11.69
CA VAL A 573 16.38 -20.65 11.74
C VAL A 573 15.37 -21.79 11.61
N LEU A 574 14.15 -21.59 12.13
CA LEU A 574 13.05 -22.55 12.10
C LEU A 574 12.50 -22.78 10.69
N LEU A 575 12.63 -21.80 9.78
CA LEU A 575 12.05 -21.89 8.43
C LEU A 575 13.01 -22.48 7.40
N THR A 576 14.30 -22.20 7.51
CA THR A 576 15.32 -22.61 6.53
C THR A 576 15.66 -24.10 6.52
N SER A 577 15.21 -24.88 7.50
CA SER A 577 15.72 -26.24 7.69
C SER A 577 14.90 -27.37 7.05
N GLN A 578 13.57 -27.33 6.91
CA GLN A 578 12.82 -28.59 6.64
C GLN A 578 11.49 -28.53 5.84
N LEU A 579 11.10 -27.42 5.19
CA LEU A 579 9.89 -27.43 4.35
C LEU A 579 10.07 -28.11 2.97
N SER A 580 11.27 -28.62 2.65
CA SER A 580 11.63 -29.22 1.35
C SER A 580 11.39 -30.75 1.24
N GLY A 581 10.78 -31.44 2.20
CA GLY A 581 10.72 -32.91 2.15
C GLY A 581 9.52 -33.57 2.82
N ALA A 582 8.61 -34.09 1.98
CA ALA A 582 7.69 -35.22 2.16
C ALA A 582 7.13 -35.56 3.58
N LEU A 583 5.84 -35.26 3.81
CA LEU A 583 4.74 -36.20 4.16
C LEU A 583 3.56 -35.54 4.95
N LEU A 584 2.35 -35.69 4.36
CA LEU A 584 1.02 -35.96 4.94
C LEU A 584 0.25 -34.98 5.85
N VAL A 585 0.75 -33.79 6.23
CA VAL A 585 -0.12 -32.79 6.92
C VAL A 585 -0.08 -31.45 6.19
N PRO A 586 -1.22 -30.84 5.83
CA PRO A 586 -1.21 -29.52 5.22
C PRO A 586 -0.68 -28.49 6.23
N TYR A 587 0.45 -27.86 5.90
CA TYR A 587 1.15 -26.82 6.66
C TYR A 587 0.37 -25.50 6.69
N HIS A 588 -0.79 -25.50 7.33
CA HIS A 588 -1.65 -24.33 7.42
C HIS A 588 -2.20 -24.18 8.83
N LEU A 589 -1.96 -23.04 9.46
CA LEU A 589 -2.74 -22.67 10.63
C LEU A 589 -4.07 -22.12 10.12
N SER A 590 -5.21 -22.65 10.57
CA SER A 590 -6.54 -22.18 10.18
C SER A 590 -7.10 -21.20 11.21
N PHE A 591 -8.00 -20.32 10.77
CA PHE A 591 -8.66 -19.32 11.61
C PHE A 591 -10.17 -19.48 11.46
N LEU A 592 -10.88 -19.51 12.58
CA LEU A 592 -12.32 -19.45 12.63
C LEU A 592 -12.71 -18.30 13.55
N ASN A 593 -13.48 -17.37 13.02
CA ASN A 593 -14.12 -16.39 13.88
C ASN A 593 -15.09 -17.08 14.85
N ARG A 594 -15.41 -16.39 15.94
CA ARG A 594 -16.25 -16.86 17.05
C ARG A 594 -17.68 -17.24 16.64
N TYR A 595 -18.10 -16.82 15.45
CA TYR A 595 -19.43 -17.10 14.88
C TYR A 595 -19.44 -18.30 13.93
N SER A 596 -18.30 -18.95 13.69
CA SER A 596 -18.22 -20.07 12.77
C SER A 596 -19.07 -21.26 13.24
N ALA A 597 -19.99 -21.71 12.39
CA ALA A 597 -20.79 -22.91 12.65
C ALA A 597 -19.94 -24.17 12.88
N LYS A 598 -18.70 -24.20 12.38
CA LYS A 598 -17.74 -25.31 12.58
C LYS A 598 -17.29 -25.46 14.04
N LEU A 599 -17.44 -24.42 14.86
CA LEU A 599 -17.16 -24.47 16.29
C LEU A 599 -18.30 -25.12 17.09
N GLY A 600 -19.43 -25.44 16.45
CA GLY A 600 -20.60 -26.09 17.07
C GLY A 600 -21.45 -25.17 17.96
N TYR A 601 -20.85 -24.13 18.56
CA TYR A 601 -21.51 -23.10 19.37
C TYR A 601 -20.84 -21.74 19.15
N LYS A 602 -21.55 -20.63 19.44
CA LYS A 602 -20.95 -19.27 19.47
C LYS A 602 -19.87 -19.26 20.55
N HIS A 603 -18.61 -19.30 20.15
CA HIS A 603 -17.48 -19.27 21.08
C HIS A 603 -17.32 -17.84 21.62
N LEU A 604 -16.71 -17.69 22.80
CA LEU A 604 -16.49 -16.36 23.40
C LEU A 604 -15.39 -15.57 22.67
N SER A 605 -14.51 -16.27 21.96
CA SER A 605 -13.34 -15.71 21.27
C SER A 605 -13.16 -16.33 19.88
N ASP A 606 -12.42 -15.66 19.01
CA ASP A 606 -11.98 -16.27 17.76
C ASP A 606 -10.93 -17.35 18.03
N VAL A 607 -10.80 -18.33 17.13
CA VAL A 607 -9.97 -19.51 17.40
C VAL A 607 -9.11 -19.90 16.22
N TYR A 608 -7.85 -20.16 16.52
CA TYR A 608 -6.86 -20.63 15.55
C TYR A 608 -6.61 -22.09 15.79
N PHE A 609 -6.54 -22.86 14.71
CA PHE A 609 -6.42 -24.30 14.86
C PHE A 609 -5.56 -24.94 13.79
N HIS A 610 -4.87 -26.00 14.19
CA HIS A 610 -4.00 -26.79 13.34
C HIS A 610 -4.19 -28.28 13.64
N ARG A 611 -4.07 -29.14 12.63
CA ARG A 611 -4.04 -30.59 12.87
C ARG A 611 -2.63 -30.98 13.23
N ALA A 612 -2.42 -31.39 14.48
CA ALA A 612 -1.09 -31.66 15.00
C ALA A 612 -1.02 -33.04 15.65
N VAL A 613 0.21 -33.53 15.76
CA VAL A 613 0.53 -34.65 16.63
C VAL A 613 0.87 -34.08 18.00
N VAL A 614 0.11 -34.47 19.03
CA VAL A 614 0.32 -33.99 20.40
C VAL A 614 0.86 -35.10 21.26
N VAL A 615 1.83 -34.73 22.10
CA VAL A 615 2.44 -35.62 23.09
C VAL A 615 2.20 -35.01 24.46
N HIS A 616 1.55 -35.80 25.31
CA HIS A 616 1.23 -35.44 26.68
C HIS A 616 2.33 -35.90 27.64
N GLY A 617 2.28 -35.42 28.89
CA GLY A 617 3.08 -35.95 29.99
C GLY A 617 4.49 -35.39 30.10
N TYR A 618 4.81 -34.29 29.42
CA TYR A 618 6.06 -33.58 29.64
C TYR A 618 6.01 -32.75 30.92
N ARG A 619 7.09 -32.80 31.71
CA ARG A 619 7.30 -31.96 32.88
C ARG A 619 8.65 -31.27 32.80
N VAL A 620 8.70 -30.01 33.21
CA VAL A 620 9.96 -29.25 33.31
C VAL A 620 10.78 -29.77 34.48
N GLU A 621 11.95 -30.36 34.22
CA GLU A 621 12.85 -30.88 35.26
C GLU A 621 13.91 -29.87 35.68
N ARG A 622 14.50 -29.20 34.68
CA ARG A 622 15.62 -28.30 34.89
C ARG A 622 15.49 -27.08 33.99
N MET A 623 15.87 -25.92 34.52
CA MET A 623 15.94 -24.68 33.77
C MET A 623 17.27 -23.99 34.10
N GLU A 624 18.01 -23.62 33.06
CA GLU A 624 19.28 -22.91 33.17
C GLU A 624 19.28 -21.69 32.25
N ALA A 625 19.44 -20.51 32.84
CA ALA A 625 19.54 -19.28 32.08
C ALA A 625 20.99 -19.09 31.62
N GLU A 626 21.20 -18.95 30.30
CA GLU A 626 22.50 -18.67 29.71
C GLU A 626 22.70 -17.15 29.60
N SER A 627 23.60 -16.61 30.43
CA SER A 627 23.78 -15.16 30.63
C SER A 627 24.28 -14.43 29.37
N VAL A 628 24.95 -15.14 28.46
CA VAL A 628 25.64 -14.56 27.29
C VAL A 628 24.74 -14.53 26.06
N SER A 629 23.89 -15.55 25.87
CA SER A 629 23.02 -15.69 24.69
C SER A 629 21.59 -15.17 24.92
N GLY A 630 21.21 -14.92 26.19
CA GLY A 630 19.84 -14.58 26.55
C GLY A 630 18.86 -15.75 26.36
N LYS A 631 19.36 -16.97 26.17
CA LYS A 631 18.55 -18.18 26.02
C LYS A 631 18.41 -18.90 27.37
N THR A 632 17.24 -19.50 27.58
CA THR A 632 16.99 -20.41 28.70
C THR A 632 17.00 -21.84 28.18
N HIS A 633 17.93 -22.65 28.66
CA HIS A 633 17.95 -24.09 28.39
C HIS A 633 17.00 -24.77 29.37
N VAL A 634 16.05 -25.52 28.83
CA VAL A 634 15.04 -26.24 29.60
C VAL A 634 15.15 -27.72 29.28
N THR A 635 15.25 -28.54 30.33
CA THR A 635 15.18 -30.00 30.20
C THR A 635 13.76 -30.44 30.53
N LEU A 636 13.09 -31.08 29.57
CA LEU A 636 11.77 -31.67 29.72
C LEU A 636 11.92 -33.19 29.87
N SER A 637 11.26 -33.79 30.86
CA SER A 637 11.13 -35.25 31.00
C SER A 637 9.72 -35.70 30.60
N VAL A 638 9.60 -36.90 30.03
CA VAL A 638 8.29 -37.54 29.84
C VAL A 638 8.01 -38.46 31.02
N THR A 639 6.93 -38.20 31.73
CA THR A 639 6.41 -39.09 32.77
C THR A 639 5.89 -40.40 32.15
N GLY A 640 6.40 -41.55 32.60
CA GLY A 640 5.89 -42.87 32.21
C GLY A 640 6.64 -43.64 31.11
N ARG A 641 7.72 -43.11 30.53
CA ARG A 641 8.59 -43.85 29.58
C ARG A 641 9.92 -44.25 30.20
N THR A 642 10.30 -45.51 30.03
CA THR A 642 11.61 -46.04 30.41
C THR A 642 12.40 -46.48 29.17
N PRO A 643 13.67 -46.02 29.01
CA PRO A 643 14.34 -45.00 29.81
C PRO A 643 13.68 -43.61 29.62
N SER A 644 13.80 -42.76 30.65
CA SER A 644 13.31 -41.37 30.64
C SER A 644 13.93 -40.63 29.46
N GLN A 645 13.15 -40.39 28.41
CA GLN A 645 13.56 -39.54 27.30
C GLN A 645 13.49 -38.10 27.79
N ASN A 646 14.66 -37.54 28.11
CA ASN A 646 14.79 -36.11 28.35
C ASN A 646 14.98 -35.40 27.01
N ILE A 647 14.27 -34.30 26.82
CA ILE A 647 14.48 -33.40 25.68
C ILE A 647 15.06 -32.11 26.24
N GLU A 648 16.23 -31.75 25.74
CA GLU A 648 16.83 -30.45 25.98
C GLU A 648 16.35 -29.49 24.90
N ILE A 649 15.73 -28.39 25.33
CA ILE A 649 15.28 -27.32 24.45
C ILE A 649 15.93 -26.01 24.87
N ALA A 650 16.40 -25.24 23.89
CA ALA A 650 16.82 -23.86 24.11
C ALA A 650 15.67 -22.94 23.74
N MET A 651 15.26 -22.08 24.67
CA MET A 651 14.19 -21.11 24.48
C MET A 651 14.75 -19.69 24.48
N SER A 652 14.31 -18.89 23.51
CA SER A 652 14.67 -17.47 23.43
C SER A 652 13.60 -16.61 24.12
N GLY A 653 14.02 -15.72 25.04
CA GLY A 653 13.13 -14.74 25.69
C GLY A 653 12.62 -15.15 27.08
N ALA A 654 11.80 -14.28 27.68
CA ALA A 654 11.19 -14.51 28.99
C ALA A 654 10.16 -15.64 28.92
N THR A 655 10.29 -16.63 29.80
CA THR A 655 9.38 -17.77 29.89
C THR A 655 8.60 -17.75 31.19
N THR A 656 7.34 -18.19 31.13
CA THR A 656 6.49 -18.43 32.30
C THR A 656 6.71 -19.82 32.92
N LEU A 657 7.60 -20.64 32.34
CA LEU A 657 7.87 -21.98 32.84
C LEU A 657 8.61 -21.93 34.18
N THR A 658 8.25 -22.89 35.04
CA THR A 658 8.95 -23.18 36.29
C THR A 658 9.23 -24.68 36.35
N VAL A 659 10.25 -25.08 37.12
CA VAL A 659 10.48 -26.51 37.39
C VAL A 659 9.22 -27.12 38.01
N GLY A 660 8.80 -28.26 37.47
CA GLY A 660 7.57 -28.96 37.84
C GLY A 660 6.34 -28.63 36.98
N THR A 661 6.39 -27.61 36.12
CA THR A 661 5.27 -27.28 35.21
C THR A 661 5.01 -28.40 34.21
N GLU A 662 3.74 -28.80 34.05
CA GLU A 662 3.32 -29.73 33.01
C GLU A 662 3.06 -29.00 31.69
N VAL A 663 3.60 -29.56 30.60
CA VAL A 663 3.50 -28.99 29.26
C VAL A 663 3.11 -30.06 28.26
N VAL A 664 2.58 -29.62 27.12
CA VAL A 664 2.37 -30.46 25.95
C VAL A 664 3.34 -30.06 24.85
N ALA A 665 3.85 -31.05 24.13
CA ALA A 665 4.60 -30.84 22.92
C ALA A 665 3.68 -31.07 21.72
N VAL A 666 3.56 -30.05 20.88
CA VAL A 666 2.69 -30.04 19.70
C VAL A 666 3.57 -30.01 18.46
N ARG A 667 3.52 -31.05 17.63
CA ARG A 667 4.25 -31.08 16.36
C ARG A 667 3.40 -30.43 15.26
N ILE A 668 3.84 -29.28 14.76
CA ILE A 668 3.09 -28.42 13.83
C ILE A 668 3.60 -28.54 12.38
N ALA A 669 4.89 -28.76 12.16
CA ALA A 669 5.45 -28.78 10.81
C ALA A 669 6.69 -29.69 10.71
N GLY A 670 6.66 -30.68 9.80
CA GLY A 670 7.85 -31.42 9.36
C GLY A 670 8.61 -32.14 10.47
N SER A 671 9.71 -32.80 10.13
CA SER A 671 10.45 -33.73 11.01
C SER A 671 11.24 -33.12 12.18
N GLY A 672 10.91 -31.90 12.64
CA GLY A 672 11.71 -31.28 13.70
C GLY A 672 11.20 -30.00 14.36
N ILE A 673 10.00 -29.46 14.07
CA ILE A 673 9.53 -28.22 14.71
C ILE A 673 8.33 -28.52 15.62
N GLY A 674 8.47 -28.16 16.89
CA GLY A 674 7.45 -28.31 17.92
C GLY A 674 7.07 -26.99 18.57
N LEU A 675 5.82 -26.87 19.01
CA LEU A 675 5.36 -25.84 19.94
C LEU A 675 5.23 -26.47 21.32
N ILE A 676 5.85 -25.83 22.31
CA ILE A 676 5.61 -26.14 23.72
C ILE A 676 4.49 -25.22 24.20
N GLY A 677 3.50 -25.81 24.85
CA GLY A 677 2.40 -25.06 25.39
C GLY A 677 1.77 -25.71 26.61
N GLU A 678 0.92 -24.95 27.28
CA GLU A 678 0.15 -25.41 28.43
C GLU A 678 -1.22 -25.91 27.99
N LEU A 679 -1.62 -27.09 28.46
CA LEU A 679 -2.93 -27.66 28.15
C LEU A 679 -4.02 -26.98 29.00
N LEU A 680 -4.85 -26.16 28.38
CA LEU A 680 -5.97 -25.49 29.04
C LEU A 680 -7.26 -26.32 29.05
N GLY A 681 -7.39 -27.32 28.17
CA GLY A 681 -8.56 -28.19 28.13
C GLY A 681 -8.70 -29.04 26.86
N ARG A 682 -9.80 -29.81 26.78
CA ARG A 682 -10.16 -30.68 25.65
C ARG A 682 -11.57 -30.37 25.15
N ARG A 683 -11.82 -30.51 23.85
CA ARG A 683 -13.15 -30.28 23.21
C ARG A 683 -13.29 -31.02 21.87
N ARG A 684 -14.36 -30.75 21.12
CA ARG A 684 -14.58 -31.24 19.74
C ARG A 684 -14.68 -30.10 18.74
N VAL A 685 -14.20 -30.32 17.52
CA VAL A 685 -14.28 -29.38 16.38
C VAL A 685 -14.78 -30.16 15.18
N ALA A 686 -15.97 -29.81 14.70
CA ALA A 686 -16.72 -30.70 13.82
C ALA A 686 -16.78 -32.13 14.41
N ALA A 687 -16.20 -33.13 13.73
CA ALA A 687 -16.15 -34.52 14.18
C ALA A 687 -14.85 -34.88 14.94
N ASP A 688 -13.84 -34.01 14.93
CA ASP A 688 -12.51 -34.32 15.47
C ASP A 688 -12.38 -33.95 16.95
N SER A 689 -11.62 -34.75 17.69
CA SER A 689 -11.19 -34.39 19.05
C SER A 689 -10.14 -33.28 18.99
N ALA A 690 -10.20 -32.38 19.96
CA ALA A 690 -9.32 -31.23 20.04
C ALA A 690 -8.85 -30.90 21.44
N ILE A 691 -7.72 -30.24 21.51
CA ILE A 691 -7.16 -29.69 22.74
C ILE A 691 -6.97 -28.19 22.61
N VAL A 692 -6.90 -27.51 23.74
CA VAL A 692 -6.66 -26.07 23.84
C VAL A 692 -5.31 -25.88 24.48
N VAL A 693 -4.41 -25.20 23.78
CA VAL A 693 -3.02 -25.07 24.17
C VAL A 693 -2.63 -23.60 24.16
N ARG A 694 -2.21 -23.08 25.31
CA ARG A 694 -1.59 -21.76 25.36
C ARG A 694 -0.14 -21.87 24.90
N LYS A 695 0.24 -21.12 23.86
CA LYS A 695 1.62 -21.04 23.38
C LYS A 695 2.56 -20.53 24.47
N ILE A 696 3.64 -21.26 24.69
CA ILE A 696 4.74 -20.83 25.57
C ILE A 696 6.00 -20.55 24.74
N ALA A 697 6.38 -21.49 23.88
CA ALA A 697 7.59 -21.38 23.07
C ALA A 697 7.50 -22.21 21.77
N VAL A 698 8.32 -21.85 20.79
CA VAL A 698 8.59 -22.65 19.59
C VAL A 698 9.99 -23.24 19.72
N VAL A 699 10.14 -24.53 19.43
CA VAL A 699 11.38 -25.29 19.64
C VAL A 699 11.70 -26.21 18.48
N MET A 700 12.99 -26.50 18.28
CA MET A 700 13.43 -27.60 17.44
C MET A 700 13.43 -28.91 18.24
N LEU A 701 12.68 -29.88 17.77
CA LEU A 701 12.68 -31.25 18.28
C LEU A 701 13.73 -32.08 17.50
N PRO A 702 14.62 -32.84 18.16
CA PRO A 702 15.67 -33.57 17.47
C PRO A 702 15.10 -34.70 16.58
N PRO A 703 15.71 -35.00 15.41
CA PRO A 703 15.25 -36.08 14.52
C PRO A 703 15.30 -37.48 15.16
N SER A 704 16.26 -37.70 16.08
CA SER A 704 16.44 -38.94 16.85
C SER A 704 15.35 -39.15 17.90
N HIS A 705 14.64 -38.09 18.28
CA HIS A 705 13.39 -38.16 19.02
C HIS A 705 12.24 -38.25 18.01
N SER A 706 12.19 -39.36 17.29
CA SER A 706 10.92 -39.79 16.73
C SER A 706 9.96 -39.90 17.91
N LEU A 707 9.11 -38.89 18.11
CA LEU A 707 7.81 -39.10 18.77
C LEU A 707 7.24 -40.31 18.03
N GLY A 708 7.35 -41.47 18.68
CA GLY A 708 7.57 -42.75 18.01
C GLY A 708 6.47 -43.13 17.03
N GLN A 709 6.68 -44.25 16.34
CA GLN A 709 5.55 -45.00 15.78
C GLN A 709 4.42 -45.05 16.83
N PRO A 710 3.16 -44.88 16.41
CA PRO A 710 2.05 -44.54 17.30
C PRO A 710 1.95 -45.56 18.44
N SER A 711 2.51 -45.19 19.59
CA SER A 711 2.18 -45.77 20.88
C SER A 711 0.95 -45.04 21.41
N GLU A 712 0.23 -45.63 22.37
CA GLU A 712 -1.09 -45.19 22.86
C GLU A 712 -1.17 -43.71 23.32
N ASP A 713 -0.04 -43.03 23.60
CA ASP A 713 0.01 -41.62 24.03
C ASP A 713 0.09 -40.58 22.89
N VAL A 714 0.27 -40.99 21.64
CA VAL A 714 0.40 -40.07 20.50
C VAL A 714 -0.96 -39.93 19.81
N SER A 715 -1.63 -38.79 20.03
CA SER A 715 -2.93 -38.52 19.39
C SER A 715 -2.80 -37.48 18.28
N SER A 716 -3.32 -37.79 17.09
CA SER A 716 -3.58 -36.79 16.06
C SER A 716 -4.88 -36.07 16.43
N CYS A 717 -4.81 -34.79 16.77
CA CYS A 717 -5.98 -33.99 17.13
C CYS A 717 -5.90 -32.58 16.55
N VAL A 718 -7.00 -31.85 16.66
CA VAL A 718 -7.02 -30.41 16.36
C VAL A 718 -6.51 -29.66 17.59
N VAL A 719 -5.49 -28.84 17.42
CA VAL A 719 -4.95 -27.99 18.49
C VAL A 719 -5.45 -26.59 18.29
N TYR A 720 -6.11 -26.05 19.31
CA TYR A 720 -6.42 -24.63 19.42
C TYR A 720 -5.30 -23.90 20.10
N VAL A 721 -4.87 -22.79 19.50
CA VAL A 721 -3.78 -21.95 20.00
C VAL A 721 -4.27 -20.54 20.27
#